data_AF-A0A7V4UC21-F1
#
_entry.id   AF-A0A7V4UC21-F1
#
_cell.length_a   1.000
_cell.length_b   1.000
_cell.length_c   1.000
_cell.angle_alpha   90.00
_cell.angle_beta   90.00
_cell.angle_gamma   90.00
#
_symmetry.space_group_name_H-M   'P 1'
#
loop_
_entity.id
_entity.type
_entity.pdbx_description
1 polymer ?
#
loop_
_entity_poly.entity_id
_entity_poly.type
_entity_poly.pdbx_seq_one_letter_code
_entity_poly.pdbx_strand_id
1 'polypeptide(L)'
;MPSPTSRLSLWSGCCLIGVLATVLTVSAAEPQPELQPTALTSKSLPLADVATKEMEPLDLVTLAREDALRDAQGLPWRFAVAHPVAITPFDDGTWEQIDPKRQMWRLRITSPDATTINLGFTRYEMPPGAMLYIYAVDLTDSIRPFTDSDNSSSGQLWTPVVRSSDIIVELTIPVEQMHKLVLELGSINIGYRGFGLANAGVPEPRSGACNIDVACPVADPWRLQIPGVGAITLNGSNTCTGFMVNNTAQDLTPYFMTAAHCGVSSGNAATLVSYWNYENSTCRPPGSPASGGPGDGLRNQFSSGATWLAGYSPSDVTLVRFNTAPNPAWNLSWLGWDRQGLNPPSGACIHHPRVEEKRITFYDVADRPDRPSHGSSWPCSTFPGPGDNSHIRVYWKLEGAVTEPGSSGSPLFDNNKRVIGQLHGGPSACGATGDNLSDCYGRFSLSWTGGGTNSTRLSNWLDPLNTGVQWLDTISGGGLTVTPAANVEHIGPVGGPFTNDTVVYTLTNPTPNPLDYEISLAIDFGIEINGGSGPISGTLPPTGGSTNITVTLGAPIAALPAGIYVESINFEDVTNSRTQTRQHTVEIGQANFTVTPAGGLTAGGPEGGPFLATQVYTLTSTRPTPCQVEISANQPWISIDGGTSPVTVNLPTQGSTANVTIGYSAAANSLAAGLYSGTVAFTNLTTPPLGNATRPVNLEVGRYSYTSADTPIPMPDLSTVVSTINIADVYCIGDVDVPVNISHTYIGDLTVELTSPQGTTVRLHNRTGGSADDIVRTYDQGVTNPDGPGSLNDFNGQFVTGTWTLRIVDNAAIDSGTLNSWSLKILPLPACAPQARNISANVPDSVSTNLMLDVLSINPPALQAVIMSLPANGTLHDPNAGLITTVPYTLAANGKIARYQPNAYYIGPDSFTYKAFDGLDSPTATCSISVGLVSVIYNFPLDTDPGWTADPDWGFGVNTNATTCGSGRLDPTTGFTGTNVYGYNLNGCYPNSLTPTRWLTTTTLDLRNVINVSLEFRRWLGIESATFDKAYIDISNTNGSSWTNVWTHTGATLNEQSWSLQTYDISAAASNQQFVKIRWGLGPTDSSVTYQGWNLDDIQIRGIRPPLLGDLDNDGDRDGNDLFDFLNVLLGIETDELKVSRADVNIDGKADGRDIQTWVALP
;
A
#
# COMPACT_ATOMS: atom_id res chain seq x y z
N MET A 1 59.05 22.63 -20.14
CA MET A 1 60.16 21.75 -19.69
C MET A 1 59.57 20.70 -18.75
N PRO A 2 60.23 19.55 -18.54
CA PRO A 2 60.20 18.31 -19.33
C PRO A 2 58.89 17.49 -19.10
N SER A 3 58.30 16.73 -20.05
CA SER A 3 58.71 15.47 -20.73
C SER A 3 58.84 14.23 -19.80
N PRO A 4 58.69 12.97 -20.27
CA PRO A 4 58.11 12.48 -21.55
C PRO A 4 57.01 11.39 -21.33
N THR A 5 56.26 10.92 -22.35
CA THR A 5 56.70 9.77 -23.16
C THR A 5 56.12 9.69 -24.59
N SER A 6 55.40 8.61 -24.99
CA SER A 6 55.66 7.94 -26.29
C SER A 6 54.63 6.86 -26.68
N ARG A 7 54.65 6.17 -27.84
CA ARG A 7 55.67 5.98 -28.92
C ARG A 7 55.04 5.37 -30.21
N LEU A 8 55.55 5.70 -31.41
CA LEU A 8 55.37 4.99 -32.72
C LEU A 8 53.92 4.96 -33.31
N SER A 9 53.67 4.91 -34.63
CA SER A 9 54.46 5.10 -35.88
C SER A 9 53.49 5.47 -37.05
N LEU A 10 53.75 6.49 -37.89
CA LEU A 10 54.29 6.41 -39.29
C LEU A 10 53.59 5.36 -40.18
N TRP A 11 53.13 5.57 -41.43
CA TRP A 11 53.26 6.59 -42.52
C TRP A 11 52.15 6.26 -43.60
N SER A 12 51.91 6.87 -44.78
CA SER A 12 52.03 8.20 -45.47
C SER A 12 51.60 7.97 -46.95
N GLY A 13 51.20 8.90 -47.83
CA GLY A 13 50.99 10.37 -47.82
C GLY A 13 50.83 10.92 -49.27
N CYS A 14 50.57 12.23 -49.45
CA CYS A 14 50.30 12.97 -50.73
C CYS A 14 48.91 12.75 -51.39
N CYS A 15 48.30 13.69 -52.13
CA CYS A 15 48.72 15.05 -52.54
C CYS A 15 47.53 16.04 -52.65
N LEU A 16 47.79 17.36 -52.70
CA LEU A 16 46.76 18.42 -52.74
C LEU A 16 46.36 18.84 -54.18
N ILE A 17 45.07 19.06 -54.40
CA ILE A 17 44.51 20.16 -55.21
C ILE A 17 43.38 20.81 -54.40
N GLY A 18 43.30 22.15 -54.39
CA GLY A 18 42.43 22.89 -53.48
C GLY A 18 41.02 23.16 -54.01
N VAL A 19 40.05 23.15 -53.09
CA VAL A 19 38.70 23.69 -53.25
C VAL A 19 38.48 24.75 -52.17
N LEU A 20 37.75 25.83 -52.47
CA LEU A 20 37.38 26.84 -51.49
C LEU A 20 36.41 26.24 -50.46
N ALA A 21 36.91 25.90 -49.28
CA ALA A 21 36.06 25.60 -48.14
C ALA A 21 35.48 26.92 -47.59
N THR A 22 34.26 27.26 -48.00
CA THR A 22 33.41 28.17 -47.23
C THR A 22 33.23 27.59 -45.84
N VAL A 23 33.73 28.27 -44.81
CA VAL A 23 33.54 27.87 -43.41
C VAL A 23 32.07 28.08 -43.07
N LEU A 24 31.26 27.05 -43.29
CA LEU A 24 29.99 26.89 -42.62
C LEU A 24 30.29 26.79 -41.13
N THR A 25 30.06 27.90 -40.42
CA THR A 25 29.99 27.88 -38.96
C THR A 25 28.85 26.94 -38.59
N VAL A 26 29.19 25.77 -38.07
CA VAL A 26 28.22 24.90 -37.39
C VAL A 26 27.71 25.69 -36.19
N SER A 27 26.54 26.30 -36.34
CA SER A 27 25.75 26.73 -35.19
C SER A 27 25.56 25.50 -34.31
N ALA A 28 25.94 25.60 -33.03
CA ALA A 28 25.55 24.59 -32.08
C ALA A 28 24.03 24.39 -32.18
N ALA A 29 23.57 23.14 -32.19
CA ALA A 29 22.14 22.86 -32.22
C ALA A 29 21.50 23.56 -31.01
N GLU A 30 20.48 24.37 -31.28
CA GLU A 30 19.73 25.05 -30.23
C GLU A 30 19.11 23.98 -29.32
N PRO A 31 19.22 24.11 -27.98
CA PRO A 31 18.73 23.06 -27.08
C PRO A 31 17.23 22.82 -27.34
N GLN A 32 16.85 21.55 -27.40
CA GLN A 32 15.44 21.16 -27.50
C GLN A 32 14.61 21.88 -26.42
N PRO A 33 13.41 22.38 -26.74
CA PRO A 33 12.55 23.03 -25.77
C PRO A 33 12.37 22.16 -24.52
N GLU A 34 12.46 22.79 -23.35
CA GLU A 34 12.33 22.10 -22.06
C GLU A 34 10.88 21.59 -21.95
N LEU A 35 10.69 20.27 -22.07
CA LEU A 35 9.36 19.64 -22.11
C LEU A 35 8.60 19.68 -20.77
N GLN A 36 9.21 20.25 -19.73
CA GLN A 36 8.67 20.41 -18.39
C GLN A 36 8.52 21.91 -18.08
N PRO A 37 7.48 22.33 -17.32
CA PRO A 37 7.38 23.69 -16.83
C PRO A 37 8.63 24.14 -16.08
N THR A 38 9.05 25.38 -16.33
CA THR A 38 10.24 26.01 -15.73
C THR A 38 10.12 26.08 -14.21
N ALA A 39 8.92 26.21 -13.64
CA ALA A 39 8.71 26.20 -12.20
C ALA A 39 9.06 24.87 -11.50
N LEU A 40 9.14 23.74 -12.25
CA LEU A 40 9.52 22.43 -11.71
C LEU A 40 11.03 22.19 -11.74
N THR A 41 11.75 22.80 -12.68
CA THR A 41 13.20 22.60 -12.88
C THR A 41 14.04 23.75 -12.30
N SER A 42 13.43 24.90 -12.08
CA SER A 42 14.05 26.10 -11.51
C SER A 42 13.47 26.45 -10.13
N LYS A 43 14.23 27.17 -9.30
CA LYS A 43 13.73 27.67 -8.01
C LYS A 43 12.67 28.75 -8.25
N SER A 44 11.41 28.40 -8.01
CA SER A 44 10.23 29.26 -8.15
C SER A 44 9.57 29.58 -6.81
N LEU A 45 8.65 30.55 -6.80
CA LEU A 45 7.80 30.87 -5.65
C LEU A 45 6.82 29.72 -5.34
N PRO A 46 6.45 29.51 -4.05
CA PRO A 46 5.34 28.63 -3.68
C PRO A 46 4.04 29.00 -4.41
N LEU A 47 3.20 28.01 -4.74
CA LEU A 47 1.90 28.25 -5.38
C LEU A 47 0.90 29.05 -4.52
N ALA A 48 1.16 29.19 -3.22
CA ALA A 48 0.39 30.08 -2.34
C ALA A 48 0.70 31.56 -2.57
N ASP A 49 1.88 31.89 -3.12
CA ASP A 49 2.32 33.25 -3.45
C ASP A 49 2.06 33.61 -4.93
N VAL A 50 1.50 32.69 -5.72
CA VAL A 50 1.12 32.91 -7.12
C VAL A 50 -0.32 33.43 -7.18
N ALA A 51 -0.53 34.55 -7.87
CA ALA A 51 -1.85 35.13 -8.07
C ALA A 51 -2.82 34.11 -8.71
N THR A 52 -4.00 34.00 -8.12
CA THR A 52 -5.01 33.01 -8.46
C THR A 52 -6.27 33.68 -8.99
N LYS A 53 -6.71 33.28 -10.17
CA LYS A 53 -7.99 33.64 -10.78
C LYS A 53 -9.02 32.57 -10.44
N GLU A 54 -9.79 32.82 -9.40
CA GLU A 54 -10.99 32.04 -9.08
C GLU A 54 -12.13 32.37 -10.06
N MET A 55 -12.91 31.35 -10.41
CA MET A 55 -14.02 31.38 -11.36
C MET A 55 -15.30 30.92 -10.65
N GLU A 56 -16.41 31.62 -10.92
CA GLU A 56 -17.72 31.33 -10.33
C GLU A 56 -18.17 29.87 -10.56
N PRO A 57 -18.80 29.22 -9.56
CA PRO A 57 -19.44 27.91 -9.70
C PRO A 57 -20.46 27.82 -10.85
N LEU A 58 -20.62 26.62 -11.41
CA LEU A 58 -21.57 26.36 -12.50
C LEU A 58 -22.93 25.89 -11.98
N ASP A 59 -24.01 26.54 -12.42
CA ASP A 59 -25.37 26.00 -12.25
C ASP A 59 -25.61 24.86 -13.25
N LEU A 60 -25.14 23.66 -12.88
CA LEU A 60 -25.30 22.42 -13.65
C LEU A 60 -26.78 22.06 -13.90
N VAL A 61 -27.72 22.51 -13.05
CA VAL A 61 -29.15 22.23 -13.20
C VAL A 61 -29.76 23.12 -14.29
N THR A 62 -29.39 24.40 -14.33
CA THR A 62 -29.76 25.31 -15.43
C THR A 62 -29.08 24.89 -16.72
N LEU A 63 -27.78 24.56 -16.70
CA LEU A 63 -27.04 24.09 -17.89
C LEU A 63 -27.66 22.83 -18.49
N ALA A 64 -28.04 21.83 -17.68
CA ALA A 64 -28.71 20.62 -18.17
C ALA A 64 -30.07 20.92 -18.84
N ARG A 65 -30.81 21.92 -18.35
CA ARG A 65 -32.09 22.36 -18.95
C ARG A 65 -31.88 23.17 -20.24
N GLU A 66 -30.84 23.99 -20.30
CA GLU A 66 -30.44 24.68 -21.52
C GLU A 66 -29.98 23.70 -22.60
N ASP A 67 -29.14 22.72 -22.23
CA ASP A 67 -28.60 21.74 -23.16
C ASP A 67 -29.71 20.86 -23.76
N ALA A 68 -30.69 20.42 -22.95
CA ALA A 68 -31.87 19.72 -23.47
C ALA A 68 -32.68 20.55 -24.49
N LEU A 69 -32.69 21.90 -24.36
CA LEU A 69 -33.31 22.79 -25.35
C LEU A 69 -32.42 23.00 -26.58
N ARG A 70 -31.09 23.04 -26.42
CA ARG A 70 -30.12 23.13 -27.53
C ARG A 70 -30.12 21.88 -28.40
N ASP A 71 -30.10 20.71 -27.76
CA ASP A 71 -30.13 19.40 -28.42
C ASP A 71 -31.45 19.25 -29.20
N ALA A 72 -32.59 19.66 -28.60
CA ALA A 72 -33.89 19.72 -29.28
C ALA A 72 -33.99 20.75 -30.42
N GLN A 73 -33.04 21.69 -30.52
CA GLN A 73 -32.91 22.67 -31.62
C GLN A 73 -31.89 22.25 -32.68
N GLY A 74 -31.16 21.13 -32.50
CA GLY A 74 -30.07 20.72 -33.38
C GLY A 74 -28.84 21.65 -33.31
N LEU A 75 -28.65 22.36 -32.19
CA LEU A 75 -27.48 23.20 -31.97
C LEU A 75 -26.25 22.35 -31.63
N PRO A 76 -25.02 22.88 -31.81
CA PRO A 76 -23.79 22.17 -31.45
C PRO A 76 -23.79 21.72 -29.99
N TRP A 77 -23.24 20.54 -29.73
CA TRP A 77 -23.13 20.03 -28.37
C TRP A 77 -22.18 20.95 -27.57
N ARG A 78 -22.66 21.47 -26.44
CA ARG A 78 -21.87 22.32 -25.54
C ARG A 78 -21.19 21.45 -24.50
N PHE A 79 -19.87 21.49 -24.39
CA PHE A 79 -19.11 20.74 -23.38
C PHE A 79 -18.59 21.65 -22.25
N ALA A 80 -18.45 22.94 -22.54
CA ALA A 80 -17.94 23.96 -21.62
C ALA A 80 -18.69 25.30 -21.75
N VAL A 81 -18.65 26.11 -20.70
CA VAL A 81 -19.12 27.50 -20.69
C VAL A 81 -17.92 28.42 -20.91
N ALA A 82 -17.99 29.33 -21.89
CA ALA A 82 -16.95 30.33 -22.12
C ALA A 82 -17.19 31.57 -21.25
N HIS A 83 -16.19 31.98 -20.46
CA HIS A 83 -16.22 33.17 -19.62
C HIS A 83 -15.24 34.21 -20.19
N PRO A 84 -15.73 35.30 -20.83
CA PRO A 84 -14.89 36.37 -21.31
C PRO A 84 -14.10 37.04 -20.19
N VAL A 85 -12.82 37.27 -20.44
CA VAL A 85 -11.88 37.95 -19.54
C VAL A 85 -11.01 38.92 -20.36
N ALA A 86 -10.16 39.70 -19.70
CA ALA A 86 -9.20 40.60 -20.35
C ALA A 86 -7.90 40.60 -19.53
N ILE A 87 -7.29 39.42 -19.42
CA ILE A 87 -6.15 39.15 -18.53
C ILE A 87 -4.85 39.34 -19.30
N THR A 88 -3.91 40.11 -18.75
CA THR A 88 -2.58 40.32 -19.37
C THR A 88 -1.45 40.09 -18.36
N PRO A 89 -0.25 39.66 -18.80
CA PRO A 89 0.91 39.61 -17.91
C PRO A 89 1.38 40.97 -17.38
N PHE A 90 0.85 42.11 -17.86
CA PHE A 90 1.20 43.43 -17.34
C PHE A 90 0.33 43.85 -16.15
N ASP A 91 -0.92 43.37 -16.10
CA ASP A 91 -1.94 43.79 -15.15
C ASP A 91 -2.32 42.67 -14.14
N ASP A 92 -2.10 41.40 -14.51
CA ASP A 92 -2.48 40.20 -13.75
C ASP A 92 -1.31 39.24 -13.50
N GLY A 93 -1.54 38.21 -12.69
CA GLY A 93 -0.61 37.11 -12.45
C GLY A 93 0.55 37.47 -11.51
N THR A 94 1.68 36.80 -11.66
CA THR A 94 2.87 37.00 -10.79
C THR A 94 4.14 36.80 -11.59
N TRP A 95 4.96 37.86 -11.70
CA TRP A 95 6.31 37.79 -12.27
C TRP A 95 7.35 37.42 -11.23
N GLU A 96 8.27 36.56 -11.61
CA GLU A 96 9.46 36.20 -10.84
C GLU A 96 10.69 36.08 -11.76
N GLN A 97 11.87 36.42 -11.22
CA GLN A 97 13.12 36.32 -11.97
C GLN A 97 13.81 34.98 -11.68
N ILE A 98 13.88 34.12 -12.70
CA ILE A 98 14.54 32.81 -12.62
C ILE A 98 16.06 32.97 -12.59
N ASP A 99 16.60 33.80 -13.48
CA ASP A 99 18.02 34.08 -13.60
C ASP A 99 18.26 35.48 -14.23
N PRO A 100 19.51 35.97 -14.34
CA PRO A 100 19.80 37.29 -14.92
C PRO A 100 19.36 37.50 -16.39
N LYS A 101 18.90 36.46 -17.09
CA LYS A 101 18.44 36.49 -18.48
C LYS A 101 16.99 36.05 -18.69
N ARG A 102 16.39 35.28 -17.78
CA ARG A 102 15.01 34.80 -17.90
C ARG A 102 14.10 35.28 -16.78
N GLN A 103 12.92 35.75 -17.14
CA GLN A 103 11.78 35.90 -16.23
C GLN A 103 10.74 34.83 -16.50
N MET A 104 9.94 34.55 -15.48
CA MET A 104 8.79 33.67 -15.55
C MET A 104 7.58 34.42 -14.99
N TRP A 105 6.43 34.27 -15.64
CA TRP A 105 5.13 34.76 -15.20
C TRP A 105 4.22 33.57 -14.96
N ARG A 106 3.50 33.56 -13.83
CA ARG A 106 2.50 32.52 -13.52
C ARG A 106 1.15 33.12 -13.14
N LEU A 107 0.10 32.44 -13.55
CA LEU A 107 -1.27 32.67 -13.13
C LEU A 107 -1.92 31.31 -12.85
N ARG A 108 -2.46 31.11 -11.65
CA ARG A 108 -3.29 29.95 -11.33
C ARG A 108 -4.74 30.26 -11.71
N ILE A 109 -5.46 29.30 -12.27
CA ILE A 109 -6.89 29.43 -12.62
C ILE A 109 -7.62 28.24 -12.00
N THR A 110 -8.64 28.51 -11.17
CA THR A 110 -9.40 27.47 -10.47
C THR A 110 -10.91 27.66 -10.56
N SER A 111 -11.65 26.56 -10.68
CA SER A 111 -13.11 26.53 -10.79
C SER A 111 -13.62 25.19 -10.23
N PRO A 112 -14.38 25.16 -9.12
CA PRO A 112 -14.67 23.92 -8.39
C PRO A 112 -15.50 22.90 -9.18
N ASP A 113 -16.36 23.35 -10.10
CA ASP A 113 -17.22 22.48 -10.93
C ASP A 113 -16.60 22.12 -12.29
N ALA A 114 -15.32 22.43 -12.54
CA ALA A 114 -14.71 22.17 -13.83
C ALA A 114 -14.22 20.72 -13.97
N THR A 115 -14.75 19.98 -14.96
CA THR A 115 -14.14 18.73 -15.42
C THR A 115 -12.91 18.98 -16.27
N THR A 116 -12.92 20.08 -17.04
CA THR A 116 -11.81 20.52 -17.87
C THR A 116 -11.73 22.04 -17.90
N ILE A 117 -10.53 22.58 -18.13
CA ILE A 117 -10.33 23.99 -18.46
C ILE A 117 -9.60 24.08 -19.80
N ASN A 118 -10.05 24.97 -20.68
CA ASN A 118 -9.31 25.38 -21.88
C ASN A 118 -9.35 26.91 -22.03
N LEU A 119 -8.39 27.47 -22.77
CA LEU A 119 -8.15 28.91 -22.82
C LEU A 119 -8.21 29.45 -24.25
N GLY A 120 -8.72 30.68 -24.38
CA GLY A 120 -8.72 31.46 -25.62
C GLY A 120 -7.92 32.74 -25.46
N PHE A 121 -6.74 32.80 -26.06
CA PHE A 121 -5.93 34.01 -26.15
C PHE A 121 -6.40 34.84 -27.35
N THR A 122 -7.06 35.96 -27.06
CA THR A 122 -7.58 36.91 -28.07
C THR A 122 -6.47 37.65 -28.79
N ARG A 123 -5.30 37.78 -28.16
CA ARG A 123 -4.06 38.26 -28.78
C ARG A 123 -2.89 37.37 -28.34
N TYR A 124 -2.20 36.79 -29.31
CA TYR A 124 -1.04 35.92 -29.12
C TYR A 124 0.02 36.22 -30.20
N GLU A 125 1.18 36.71 -29.76
CA GLU A 125 2.43 36.77 -30.52
C GLU A 125 3.59 36.52 -29.52
N MET A 126 4.16 35.32 -29.59
CA MET A 126 5.24 34.86 -28.74
C MET A 126 6.60 35.18 -29.39
N PRO A 127 7.54 35.84 -28.70
CA PRO A 127 8.85 36.14 -29.26
C PRO A 127 9.80 34.93 -29.18
N PRO A 128 10.84 34.87 -30.04
CA PRO A 128 11.79 33.74 -30.07
C PRO A 128 12.43 33.46 -28.72
N GLY A 129 12.44 32.18 -28.34
CA GLY A 129 12.98 31.69 -27.07
C GLY A 129 12.04 31.85 -25.86
N ALA A 130 10.83 32.36 -26.04
CA ALA A 130 9.78 32.35 -25.02
C ALA A 130 8.84 31.13 -25.16
N MET A 131 8.31 30.64 -24.05
CA MET A 131 7.52 29.40 -23.97
C MET A 131 6.34 29.58 -23.01
N LEU A 132 5.13 29.19 -23.45
CA LEU A 132 3.90 29.22 -22.66
C LEU A 132 3.43 27.79 -22.35
N TYR A 133 3.51 27.39 -21.08
CA TYR A 133 3.05 26.11 -20.55
C TYR A 133 1.65 26.23 -19.94
N ILE A 134 0.84 25.19 -20.05
CA ILE A 134 -0.48 25.09 -19.43
C ILE A 134 -0.66 23.68 -18.88
N TYR A 135 -0.85 23.55 -17.57
CA TYR A 135 -0.81 22.26 -16.88
C TYR A 135 -1.67 22.23 -15.60
N ALA A 136 -2.15 21.05 -15.21
CA ALA A 136 -2.86 20.85 -13.95
C ALA A 136 -1.95 21.06 -12.74
N VAL A 137 -2.46 21.63 -11.64
CA VAL A 137 -1.66 21.90 -10.42
C VAL A 137 -1.07 20.63 -9.80
N ASP A 138 -1.71 19.48 -9.99
CA ASP A 138 -1.25 18.15 -9.56
C ASP A 138 -0.38 17.41 -10.59
N LEU A 139 -0.08 18.05 -11.73
CA LEU A 139 0.67 17.53 -12.87
C LEU A 139 0.02 16.32 -13.59
N THR A 140 -1.26 16.00 -13.35
CA THR A 140 -1.93 14.82 -13.95
C THR A 140 -2.32 14.98 -15.42
N ASP A 141 -2.43 16.21 -15.93
CA ASP A 141 -2.65 16.52 -17.34
C ASP A 141 -1.93 17.81 -17.73
N SER A 142 -1.37 17.87 -18.93
CA SER A 142 -0.61 19.03 -19.42
C SER A 142 -0.59 19.13 -20.94
N ILE A 143 -0.46 20.37 -21.43
CA ILE A 143 -0.28 20.69 -22.84
C ILE A 143 1.22 20.92 -23.06
N ARG A 144 1.74 20.54 -24.24
CA ARG A 144 3.09 20.94 -24.66
C ARG A 144 3.26 22.48 -24.55
N PRO A 145 4.48 23.00 -24.36
CA PRO A 145 4.70 24.43 -24.50
C PRO A 145 4.27 24.93 -25.88
N PHE A 146 3.66 26.11 -25.89
CA PHE A 146 3.46 26.94 -27.08
C PHE A 146 4.63 27.91 -27.23
N THR A 147 5.13 28.09 -28.45
CA THR A 147 6.31 28.93 -28.73
C THR A 147 6.03 29.94 -29.84
N ASP A 148 7.07 30.62 -30.34
CA ASP A 148 7.00 31.45 -31.54
C ASP A 148 6.65 30.67 -32.82
N SER A 149 6.82 29.34 -32.81
CA SER A 149 6.35 28.44 -33.88
C SER A 149 4.82 28.28 -33.93
N ASP A 150 4.12 28.63 -32.85
CA ASP A 150 2.66 28.62 -32.77
C ASP A 150 2.01 29.95 -33.16
N ASN A 151 2.82 30.97 -33.52
CA ASN A 151 2.32 32.27 -33.95
C ASN A 151 1.48 32.14 -35.25
N SER A 152 0.22 32.56 -35.18
CA SER A 152 -0.74 32.43 -36.27
C SER A 152 -1.15 33.78 -36.85
N SER A 153 -1.45 33.83 -38.15
CA SER A 153 -1.86 35.07 -38.85
C SER A 153 -3.21 35.63 -38.40
N SER A 154 -3.96 34.90 -37.58
CA SER A 154 -5.13 35.38 -36.83
C SER A 154 -4.78 36.27 -35.64
N GLY A 155 -3.53 36.24 -35.17
CA GLY A 155 -3.11 36.83 -33.90
C GLY A 155 -3.78 36.18 -32.67
N GLN A 156 -4.33 34.97 -32.79
CA GLN A 156 -5.04 34.26 -31.71
C GLN A 156 -4.47 32.87 -31.49
N LEU A 157 -4.54 32.38 -30.26
CA LEU A 157 -4.26 31.00 -29.89
C LEU A 157 -5.39 30.44 -29.02
N TRP A 158 -5.92 29.27 -29.39
CA TRP A 158 -6.91 28.54 -28.60
C TRP A 158 -6.36 27.16 -28.23
N THR A 159 -6.56 26.74 -26.98
CA THR A 159 -5.82 25.59 -26.42
C THR A 159 -6.66 24.31 -26.42
N PRO A 160 -6.01 23.14 -26.40
CA PRO A 160 -6.60 21.91 -25.89
C PRO A 160 -7.20 22.07 -24.48
N VAL A 161 -8.06 21.13 -24.09
CA VAL A 161 -8.51 20.93 -22.72
C VAL A 161 -7.45 20.30 -21.82
N VAL A 162 -7.30 20.84 -20.61
CA VAL A 162 -6.64 20.18 -19.47
C VAL A 162 -7.72 19.60 -18.56
N ARG A 163 -7.60 18.32 -18.18
CA ARG A 163 -8.51 17.62 -17.26
C ARG A 163 -8.22 17.94 -15.80
N SER A 164 -8.50 19.17 -15.38
CA SER A 164 -8.40 19.62 -14.00
C SER A 164 -9.38 20.76 -13.69
N SER A 165 -9.75 20.88 -12.42
CA SER A 165 -10.44 22.05 -11.85
C SER A 165 -9.49 23.17 -11.38
N ASP A 166 -8.18 22.94 -11.47
CA ASP A 166 -7.12 23.83 -11.01
C ASP A 166 -5.87 23.69 -11.91
N ILE A 167 -5.53 24.77 -12.63
CA ILE A 167 -4.44 24.80 -13.61
C ILE A 167 -3.50 25.98 -13.39
N ILE A 168 -2.26 25.83 -13.85
CA ILE A 168 -1.30 26.93 -14.00
C ILE A 168 -1.18 27.29 -15.48
N VAL A 169 -1.17 28.59 -15.76
CA VAL A 169 -0.63 29.18 -16.99
C VAL A 169 0.73 29.78 -16.63
N GLU A 170 1.78 29.34 -17.32
CA GLU A 170 3.17 29.75 -17.06
C GLU A 170 3.83 30.23 -18.35
N LEU A 171 4.39 31.43 -18.34
CA LEU A 171 5.18 31.99 -19.42
C LEU A 171 6.63 32.19 -18.98
N THR A 172 7.57 31.51 -19.62
CA THR A 172 9.02 31.77 -19.48
C THR A 172 9.51 32.57 -20.67
N ILE A 173 10.25 33.66 -20.43
CA ILE A 173 10.66 34.61 -21.48
C ILE A 173 12.07 35.19 -21.21
N PRO A 174 12.94 35.32 -22.24
CA PRO A 174 14.18 36.07 -22.11
C PRO A 174 13.90 37.56 -21.87
N VAL A 175 14.61 38.16 -20.92
CA VAL A 175 14.43 39.56 -20.47
C VAL A 175 14.51 40.54 -21.64
N GLU A 176 15.44 40.32 -22.57
CA GLU A 176 15.62 41.14 -23.76
C GLU A 176 14.46 41.04 -24.77
N GLN A 177 13.63 40.00 -24.72
CA GLN A 177 12.49 39.80 -25.62
C GLN A 177 11.15 40.29 -25.05
N MET A 178 11.05 40.57 -23.74
CA MET A 178 9.79 40.96 -23.07
C MET A 178 9.04 42.10 -23.76
N HIS A 179 9.76 43.06 -24.37
CA HIS A 179 9.19 44.20 -25.09
C HIS A 179 8.45 43.84 -26.41
N LYS A 180 8.47 42.57 -26.82
CA LYS A 180 7.78 42.04 -28.02
C LYS A 180 6.62 41.10 -27.68
N LEU A 181 6.44 40.75 -26.40
CA LEU A 181 5.39 39.84 -25.97
C LEU A 181 4.00 40.45 -26.25
N VAL A 182 3.16 39.74 -27.00
CA VAL A 182 1.73 40.01 -27.07
C VAL A 182 1.00 38.80 -26.50
N LEU A 183 0.46 38.94 -25.30
CA LEU A 183 -0.33 37.89 -24.66
C LEU A 183 -1.52 38.51 -23.92
N GLU A 184 -2.72 38.21 -24.40
CA GLU A 184 -4.01 38.62 -23.82
C GLU A 184 -4.90 37.39 -23.74
N LEU A 185 -5.17 36.93 -22.52
CA LEU A 185 -6.12 35.86 -22.24
C LEU A 185 -7.53 36.47 -22.24
N GLY A 186 -8.31 36.15 -23.27
CA GLY A 186 -9.62 36.76 -23.53
C GLY A 186 -10.82 35.86 -23.19
N SER A 187 -10.61 34.55 -23.00
CA SER A 187 -11.65 33.63 -22.55
C SER A 187 -11.07 32.48 -21.70
N ILE A 188 -11.68 32.24 -20.53
CA ILE A 188 -11.45 31.05 -19.72
C ILE A 188 -12.69 30.16 -19.88
N ASN A 189 -12.52 28.92 -20.30
CA ASN A 189 -13.64 28.07 -20.72
C ASN A 189 -13.73 26.84 -19.79
N ILE A 190 -14.85 26.75 -19.06
CA ILE A 190 -15.07 25.83 -17.94
C ILE A 190 -15.94 24.65 -18.41
N GLY A 191 -15.34 23.47 -18.51
CA GLY A 191 -15.97 22.23 -18.95
C GLY A 191 -16.75 21.51 -17.86
N TYR A 192 -17.85 20.85 -18.23
CA TYR A 192 -18.73 20.13 -17.30
C TYR A 192 -19.16 18.72 -17.78
N ARG A 193 -18.85 18.35 -19.03
CA ARG A 193 -19.08 17.02 -19.62
C ARG A 193 -18.15 16.73 -20.81
N GLY A 194 -17.99 15.47 -21.19
CA GLY A 194 -17.16 15.03 -22.32
C GLY A 194 -15.68 14.80 -21.95
N PHE A 195 -14.87 14.41 -22.95
CA PHE A 195 -13.43 14.12 -22.80
C PHE A 195 -13.10 13.09 -21.68
N GLY A 196 -13.96 12.09 -21.50
CA GLY A 196 -13.83 11.05 -20.48
C GLY A 196 -14.44 11.42 -19.14
N LEU A 197 -14.90 12.66 -18.93
CA LEU A 197 -15.25 13.21 -17.62
C LEU A 197 -16.71 13.64 -17.49
N ALA A 198 -17.20 13.60 -16.25
CA ALA A 198 -18.60 13.76 -15.90
C ALA A 198 -18.75 14.43 -14.54
N ASN A 199 -19.49 15.55 -14.48
CA ASN A 199 -19.98 16.07 -13.20
C ASN A 199 -21.18 15.28 -12.70
N ALA A 200 -21.25 15.09 -11.37
CA ALA A 200 -22.42 14.49 -10.74
C ALA A 200 -23.67 15.34 -10.99
N GLY A 201 -24.74 14.71 -11.47
CA GLY A 201 -26.01 15.38 -11.81
C GLY A 201 -26.20 15.73 -13.29
N VAL A 202 -25.17 15.62 -14.13
CA VAL A 202 -25.35 15.63 -15.59
C VAL A 202 -25.92 14.28 -16.02
N PRO A 203 -27.13 14.19 -16.63
CA PRO A 203 -27.80 12.90 -16.85
C PRO A 203 -27.07 11.94 -17.79
N GLU A 204 -26.37 12.48 -18.78
CA GLU A 204 -25.87 11.76 -19.96
C GLU A 204 -24.47 12.30 -20.35
N PRO A 205 -23.39 11.92 -19.64
CA PRO A 205 -22.09 12.60 -19.77
C PRO A 205 -21.08 11.94 -20.72
N ARG A 206 -21.20 10.64 -21.02
CA ARG A 206 -20.27 9.85 -21.88
C ARG A 206 -21.01 9.11 -22.99
N SER A 207 -20.31 8.75 -24.07
CA SER A 207 -20.86 8.00 -25.21
C SER A 207 -21.48 6.66 -24.80
N GLY A 208 -22.57 6.26 -25.44
CA GLY A 208 -23.28 5.02 -25.13
C GLY A 208 -22.47 3.74 -25.38
N ALA A 209 -22.74 2.71 -24.59
CA ALA A 209 -21.98 1.45 -24.60
C ALA A 209 -22.04 0.66 -25.91
N CYS A 210 -23.04 0.88 -26.78
CA CYS A 210 -23.16 0.17 -28.06
C CYS A 210 -22.09 0.56 -29.09
N ASN A 211 -21.40 1.69 -28.87
CA ASN A 211 -20.36 2.14 -29.79
C ASN A 211 -19.14 1.22 -29.79
N ILE A 212 -18.46 1.16 -30.94
CA ILE A 212 -17.29 0.29 -31.20
C ILE A 212 -16.04 1.18 -31.24
N ASP A 213 -15.04 0.90 -30.39
CA ASP A 213 -13.75 1.60 -30.47
C ASP A 213 -13.04 1.32 -31.80
N VAL A 214 -12.39 2.34 -32.36
CA VAL A 214 -11.53 2.14 -33.55
C VAL A 214 -10.36 1.19 -33.30
N ALA A 215 -10.01 0.89 -32.04
CA ALA A 215 -9.05 -0.17 -31.69
C ALA A 215 -9.55 -1.59 -32.06
N CYS A 216 -10.85 -1.84 -32.16
CA CYS A 216 -11.41 -3.17 -32.35
C CYS A 216 -11.07 -3.80 -33.73
N PRO A 217 -10.88 -5.14 -33.83
CA PRO A 217 -10.47 -5.79 -35.09
C PRO A 217 -11.43 -5.59 -36.28
N VAL A 218 -12.72 -5.34 -36.02
CA VAL A 218 -13.70 -4.96 -37.06
C VAL A 218 -13.35 -3.65 -37.78
N ALA A 219 -12.49 -2.82 -37.17
CA ALA A 219 -11.96 -1.59 -37.71
C ALA A 219 -10.63 -1.76 -38.49
N ASP A 220 -10.02 -2.95 -38.49
CA ASP A 220 -8.74 -3.19 -39.19
C ASP A 220 -8.76 -2.87 -40.70
N PRO A 221 -9.86 -3.09 -41.45
CA PRO A 221 -9.95 -2.62 -42.84
C PRO A 221 -9.87 -1.09 -42.99
N TRP A 222 -10.04 -0.31 -41.92
CA TRP A 222 -10.21 1.15 -41.91
C TRP A 222 -9.02 1.91 -41.31
N ARG A 223 -7.91 1.22 -41.00
CA ARG A 223 -6.70 1.79 -40.38
C ARG A 223 -6.09 2.99 -41.15
N LEU A 224 -6.34 3.10 -42.45
CA LEU A 224 -5.92 4.25 -43.26
C LEU A 224 -6.85 5.47 -43.12
N GLN A 225 -8.13 5.28 -42.78
CA GLN A 225 -9.12 6.34 -42.62
C GLN A 225 -9.16 6.87 -41.17
N ILE A 226 -8.92 6.01 -40.19
CA ILE A 226 -9.00 6.33 -38.74
C ILE A 226 -8.16 7.58 -38.34
N PRO A 227 -6.90 7.75 -38.77
CA PRO A 227 -6.09 8.93 -38.42
C PRO A 227 -6.54 10.24 -39.09
N GLY A 228 -7.42 10.19 -40.09
CA GLY A 228 -7.93 11.39 -40.78
C GLY A 228 -9.06 12.11 -40.05
N VAL A 229 -9.62 11.49 -39.00
CA VAL A 229 -10.75 12.02 -38.20
C VAL A 229 -10.25 12.55 -36.86
N GLY A 230 -10.80 13.68 -36.42
CA GLY A 230 -10.55 14.26 -35.11
C GLY A 230 -11.80 14.87 -34.47
N ALA A 231 -11.85 14.84 -33.14
CA ALA A 231 -12.75 15.66 -32.34
C ALA A 231 -12.36 17.14 -32.51
N ILE A 232 -13.32 18.06 -32.44
CA ILE A 232 -13.05 19.50 -32.49
C ILE A 232 -13.74 20.27 -31.38
N THR A 233 -13.09 21.33 -30.90
CA THR A 233 -13.68 22.35 -30.03
C THR A 233 -13.63 23.72 -30.71
N LEU A 234 -14.69 24.52 -30.54
CA LEU A 234 -14.86 25.83 -31.17
C LEU A 234 -15.30 26.87 -30.14
N ASN A 235 -14.65 28.05 -30.15
CA ASN A 235 -14.73 29.09 -29.11
C ASN A 235 -14.55 28.51 -27.69
N GLY A 236 -13.79 27.41 -27.55
CA GLY A 236 -13.57 26.69 -26.30
C GLY A 236 -14.81 26.09 -25.62
N SER A 237 -15.99 26.10 -26.26
CA SER A 237 -17.28 25.83 -25.60
C SER A 237 -18.18 24.82 -26.33
N ASN A 238 -18.26 24.92 -27.67
CA ASN A 238 -18.98 23.96 -28.50
C ASN A 238 -18.03 22.85 -28.99
N THR A 239 -18.56 21.66 -29.26
CA THR A 239 -17.81 20.53 -29.81
C THR A 239 -18.58 19.80 -30.93
N CYS A 240 -17.81 19.18 -31.83
CA CYS A 240 -18.23 18.41 -32.99
C CYS A 240 -17.11 17.41 -33.38
N THR A 241 -17.29 16.69 -34.48
CA THR A 241 -16.26 15.94 -35.21
C THR A 241 -15.89 16.67 -36.51
N GLY A 242 -14.71 16.44 -37.04
CA GLY A 242 -14.42 16.71 -38.45
C GLY A 242 -13.26 15.84 -38.97
N PHE A 243 -12.83 16.11 -40.20
CA PHE A 243 -11.82 15.28 -40.86
C PHE A 243 -10.97 16.02 -41.89
N MET A 244 -9.72 15.56 -42.04
CA MET A 244 -8.78 16.00 -43.07
C MET A 244 -9.22 15.44 -44.44
N VAL A 245 -9.22 16.26 -45.49
CA VAL A 245 -9.74 15.87 -46.82
C VAL A 245 -8.71 16.06 -47.93
N ASN A 246 -8.57 15.06 -48.79
CA ASN A 246 -7.62 15.05 -49.90
C ASN A 246 -8.07 15.99 -51.04
N ASN A 247 -7.14 16.39 -51.91
CA ASN A 247 -7.41 17.20 -53.10
C ASN A 247 -6.61 16.69 -54.31
N THR A 248 -6.98 17.09 -55.53
CA THR A 248 -6.40 16.50 -56.76
C THR A 248 -4.94 16.85 -57.03
N ALA A 249 -4.33 17.79 -56.30
CA ALA A 249 -2.88 17.99 -56.30
C ALA A 249 -2.14 17.01 -55.37
N GLN A 250 -2.86 16.35 -54.45
CA GLN A 250 -2.32 15.40 -53.45
C GLN A 250 -1.16 15.96 -52.63
N ASP A 251 -1.22 17.26 -52.35
CA ASP A 251 -0.16 18.11 -51.78
C ASP A 251 -0.12 18.14 -50.24
N LEU A 252 -0.97 17.34 -49.58
CA LEU A 252 -1.18 17.34 -48.12
C LEU A 252 -1.57 18.73 -47.54
N THR A 253 -2.12 19.65 -48.35
CA THR A 253 -2.71 20.90 -47.83
C THR A 253 -3.72 20.56 -46.74
N PRO A 254 -3.66 21.15 -45.53
CA PRO A 254 -4.44 20.73 -44.37
C PRO A 254 -5.89 21.24 -44.41
N TYR A 255 -6.60 20.90 -45.48
CA TYR A 255 -8.04 21.09 -45.62
C TYR A 255 -8.78 20.19 -44.64
N PHE A 256 -9.70 20.78 -43.88
CA PHE A 256 -10.48 20.11 -42.86
C PHE A 256 -11.95 20.40 -43.05
N MET A 257 -12.78 19.36 -43.03
CA MET A 257 -14.22 19.45 -43.27
C MET A 257 -15.00 19.02 -42.03
N THR A 258 -16.11 19.72 -41.78
CA THR A 258 -17.06 19.45 -40.69
C THR A 258 -18.45 19.95 -41.11
N ALA A 259 -19.43 19.88 -40.23
CA ALA A 259 -20.78 20.35 -40.49
C ALA A 259 -20.91 21.89 -40.38
N ALA A 260 -21.89 22.49 -41.06
CA ALA A 260 -22.14 23.93 -40.97
C ALA A 260 -22.85 24.31 -39.66
N HIS A 261 -23.77 23.46 -39.17
CA HIS A 261 -24.47 23.68 -37.91
C HIS A 261 -23.51 23.74 -36.70
N CYS A 262 -22.33 23.07 -36.78
CA CYS A 262 -21.22 23.19 -35.81
C CYS A 262 -20.74 24.64 -35.59
N GLY A 263 -21.11 25.59 -36.46
CA GLY A 263 -20.92 27.03 -36.23
C GLY A 263 -19.54 27.58 -36.63
N VAL A 264 -18.75 26.81 -37.37
CA VAL A 264 -17.45 27.24 -37.91
C VAL A 264 -17.67 28.23 -39.06
N SER A 265 -17.08 29.42 -38.94
CA SER A 265 -17.34 30.57 -39.82
C SER A 265 -16.08 31.40 -40.04
N SER A 266 -16.14 32.34 -40.99
CA SER A 266 -15.06 33.31 -41.22
C SER A 266 -14.77 34.23 -40.03
N GLY A 267 -15.69 34.37 -39.07
CA GLY A 267 -15.50 35.15 -37.85
C GLY A 267 -14.85 34.39 -36.69
N ASN A 268 -14.81 33.05 -36.72
CA ASN A 268 -14.38 32.23 -35.57
C ASN A 268 -13.54 30.98 -35.92
N ALA A 269 -13.19 30.71 -37.18
CA ALA A 269 -12.32 29.57 -37.54
C ALA A 269 -10.93 29.62 -36.87
N ALA A 270 -10.45 30.80 -36.46
CA ALA A 270 -9.26 30.97 -35.64
C ALA A 270 -9.37 30.32 -34.23
N THR A 271 -10.59 30.03 -33.78
CA THR A 271 -10.88 29.41 -32.46
C THR A 271 -11.03 27.88 -32.53
N LEU A 272 -10.84 27.29 -33.70
CA LEU A 272 -10.96 25.85 -33.93
C LEU A 272 -9.72 25.12 -33.42
N VAL A 273 -9.91 24.15 -32.53
CA VAL A 273 -8.90 23.17 -32.11
C VAL A 273 -9.38 21.78 -32.51
N SER A 274 -8.52 20.98 -33.14
CA SER A 274 -8.76 19.57 -33.47
C SER A 274 -7.84 18.65 -32.67
N TYR A 275 -8.38 17.55 -32.16
CA TYR A 275 -7.70 16.53 -31.37
C TYR A 275 -7.53 15.27 -32.23
N TRP A 276 -6.27 14.95 -32.54
CA TRP A 276 -5.89 13.84 -33.40
C TRP A 276 -5.61 12.58 -32.59
N ASN A 277 -5.91 11.42 -33.17
CA ASN A 277 -5.67 10.11 -32.56
C ASN A 277 -6.17 9.98 -31.10
N TYR A 278 -7.23 10.73 -30.76
CA TYR A 278 -7.93 10.62 -29.48
C TYR A 278 -8.85 9.40 -29.51
N GLU A 279 -8.25 8.23 -29.30
CA GLU A 279 -8.91 6.92 -29.35
C GLU A 279 -8.46 6.02 -28.20
N ASN A 280 -9.33 5.08 -27.79
CA ASN A 280 -9.05 4.18 -26.68
C ASN A 280 -7.95 3.19 -27.09
N SER A 281 -6.96 2.95 -26.23
CA SER A 281 -5.76 2.14 -26.54
C SER A 281 -6.09 0.68 -26.88
N THR A 282 -7.20 0.19 -26.35
CA THR A 282 -7.66 -1.20 -26.45
C THR A 282 -9.12 -1.26 -26.93
N CYS A 283 -9.51 -2.40 -27.51
CA CYS A 283 -10.90 -2.66 -27.88
C CYS A 283 -11.76 -2.94 -26.63
N ARG A 284 -12.61 -1.99 -26.23
CA ARG A 284 -13.62 -2.26 -25.19
C ARG A 284 -14.78 -3.02 -25.85
N PRO A 285 -15.24 -4.18 -25.31
CA PRO A 285 -16.27 -4.97 -25.97
C PRO A 285 -17.57 -4.15 -26.21
N PRO A 286 -18.07 -4.04 -27.46
CA PRO A 286 -19.29 -3.30 -27.74
C PRO A 286 -20.49 -3.83 -26.96
N GLY A 287 -21.34 -2.93 -26.49
CA GLY A 287 -22.48 -3.22 -25.60
C GLY A 287 -22.10 -3.46 -24.13
N SER A 288 -20.82 -3.59 -23.78
CA SER A 288 -20.40 -3.81 -22.39
C SER A 288 -20.33 -2.52 -21.57
N PRO A 289 -20.44 -2.59 -20.22
CA PRO A 289 -20.20 -1.46 -19.34
C PRO A 289 -18.82 -0.81 -19.50
N ALA A 290 -17.82 -1.54 -20.01
CA ALA A 290 -16.51 -0.98 -20.31
C ALA A 290 -16.57 -0.01 -21.50
N SER A 291 -17.28 -0.34 -22.58
CA SER A 291 -17.41 0.56 -23.74
C SER A 291 -18.22 1.83 -23.44
N GLY A 292 -19.14 1.78 -22.47
CA GLY A 292 -19.81 2.97 -21.91
C GLY A 292 -19.08 3.62 -20.72
N GLY A 293 -17.89 3.11 -20.37
CA GLY A 293 -17.08 3.58 -19.25
C GLY A 293 -16.18 4.77 -19.62
N PRO A 294 -15.26 5.17 -18.72
CA PRO A 294 -14.17 6.06 -19.10
C PRO A 294 -13.27 5.37 -20.14
N GLY A 295 -12.66 6.14 -21.03
CA GLY A 295 -11.53 5.68 -21.83
C GLY A 295 -10.20 6.29 -21.41
N ASP A 296 -9.14 5.83 -22.08
CA ASP A 296 -7.75 6.21 -21.82
C ASP A 296 -7.13 7.11 -22.91
N GLY A 297 -7.94 7.56 -23.87
CA GLY A 297 -7.48 8.28 -25.05
C GLY A 297 -6.71 9.57 -24.74
N LEU A 298 -5.56 9.73 -25.41
CA LEU A 298 -4.69 10.90 -25.28
C LEU A 298 -5.19 12.09 -26.11
N ARG A 299 -4.91 13.31 -25.64
CA ARG A 299 -5.32 14.59 -26.28
C ARG A 299 -4.11 15.46 -26.66
N ASN A 300 -2.91 14.91 -26.60
CA ASN A 300 -1.63 15.64 -26.78
C ASN A 300 -1.23 15.87 -28.24
N GLN A 301 -1.96 15.29 -29.21
CA GLN A 301 -1.78 15.53 -30.64
C GLN A 301 -2.91 16.43 -31.13
N PHE A 302 -2.62 17.67 -31.54
CA PHE A 302 -3.67 18.64 -31.85
C PHE A 302 -3.24 19.72 -32.85
N SER A 303 -4.20 20.26 -33.59
CA SER A 303 -4.03 21.44 -34.44
C SER A 303 -4.92 22.57 -33.95
N SER A 304 -4.40 23.80 -33.89
CA SER A 304 -5.14 25.00 -33.45
C SER A 304 -5.08 26.10 -34.52
N GLY A 305 -6.18 26.82 -34.68
CA GLY A 305 -6.32 27.95 -35.60
C GLY A 305 -6.49 27.55 -37.07
N ALA A 306 -7.62 27.93 -37.67
CA ALA A 306 -7.91 27.67 -39.08
C ALA A 306 -8.41 28.91 -39.83
N THR A 307 -8.19 28.90 -41.14
CA THR A 307 -8.76 29.84 -42.11
C THR A 307 -10.04 29.23 -42.69
N TRP A 308 -11.18 29.92 -42.58
CA TRP A 308 -12.43 29.49 -43.21
C TRP A 308 -12.36 29.66 -44.73
N LEU A 309 -12.84 28.65 -45.48
CA LEU A 309 -12.75 28.63 -46.95
C LEU A 309 -14.12 28.64 -47.63
N ALA A 310 -15.03 27.78 -47.17
CA ALA A 310 -16.38 27.67 -47.71
C ALA A 310 -17.38 27.08 -46.70
N GLY A 311 -18.66 27.40 -46.86
CA GLY A 311 -19.74 26.75 -46.13
C GLY A 311 -21.07 26.84 -46.89
N TYR A 312 -21.90 25.80 -46.79
CA TYR A 312 -23.16 25.72 -47.53
C TYR A 312 -24.22 24.93 -46.74
N SER A 313 -25.12 25.66 -46.08
CA SER A 313 -26.14 25.11 -45.19
C SER A 313 -27.11 24.09 -45.82
N PRO A 314 -27.52 24.17 -47.10
CA PRO A 314 -28.43 23.19 -47.69
C PRO A 314 -27.88 21.76 -47.77
N SER A 315 -26.55 21.57 -47.77
CA SER A 315 -25.89 20.27 -47.56
C SER A 315 -25.03 20.27 -46.30
N ASP A 316 -25.33 21.16 -45.35
CA ASP A 316 -24.72 21.32 -44.02
C ASP A 316 -23.20 21.16 -43.96
N VAL A 317 -22.46 21.70 -44.92
CA VAL A 317 -21.00 21.54 -45.01
C VAL A 317 -20.25 22.81 -44.61
N THR A 318 -19.12 22.68 -43.93
CA THR A 318 -18.08 23.72 -43.82
C THR A 318 -16.70 23.14 -44.10
N LEU A 319 -15.90 23.88 -44.87
CA LEU A 319 -14.51 23.59 -45.18
C LEU A 319 -13.62 24.73 -44.65
N VAL A 320 -12.58 24.35 -43.92
CA VAL A 320 -11.51 25.24 -43.45
C VAL A 320 -10.15 24.68 -43.89
N ARG A 321 -9.08 25.43 -43.64
CA ARG A 321 -7.71 24.93 -43.70
C ARG A 321 -6.98 25.35 -42.43
N PHE A 322 -6.34 24.42 -41.72
CA PHE A 322 -5.52 24.77 -40.56
C PHE A 322 -4.38 25.71 -40.97
N ASN A 323 -4.06 26.67 -40.12
CA ASN A 323 -3.07 27.71 -40.43
C ASN A 323 -1.64 27.14 -40.47
N THR A 324 -1.39 26.08 -39.71
CA THR A 324 -0.15 25.29 -39.70
C THR A 324 -0.48 23.84 -40.08
N ALA A 325 0.41 23.16 -40.80
CA ALA A 325 0.26 21.74 -41.10
C ALA A 325 0.38 20.90 -39.80
N PRO A 326 -0.43 19.83 -39.63
CA PRO A 326 -0.26 18.91 -38.51
C PRO A 326 1.13 18.26 -38.51
N ASN A 327 1.63 17.87 -37.33
CA ASN A 327 2.96 17.26 -37.22
C ASN A 327 2.99 15.91 -37.98
N PRO A 328 3.94 15.70 -38.92
CA PRO A 328 4.16 14.43 -39.61
C PRO A 328 4.19 13.18 -38.72
N ALA A 329 4.71 13.30 -37.49
CA ALA A 329 4.82 12.21 -36.53
C ALA A 329 3.46 11.69 -36.02
N TRP A 330 2.36 12.43 -36.21
CA TRP A 330 1.02 11.98 -35.85
C TRP A 330 0.39 11.04 -36.90
N ASN A 331 1.05 10.81 -38.04
CA ASN A 331 0.64 9.84 -39.06
C ASN A 331 -0.81 10.04 -39.56
N LEU A 332 -1.24 11.30 -39.70
CA LEU A 332 -2.61 11.61 -40.15
C LEU A 332 -2.81 11.25 -41.62
N SER A 333 -4.06 11.01 -41.99
CA SER A 333 -4.47 10.68 -43.36
C SER A 333 -5.41 11.73 -43.95
N TRP A 334 -5.24 12.05 -45.23
CA TRP A 334 -6.11 12.95 -45.96
C TRP A 334 -7.16 12.13 -46.68
N LEU A 335 -8.41 12.22 -46.24
CA LEU A 335 -9.48 11.32 -46.66
C LEU A 335 -9.86 11.52 -48.13
N GLY A 336 -9.95 10.41 -48.85
CA GLY A 336 -10.50 10.36 -50.20
C GLY A 336 -12.00 10.66 -50.21
N TRP A 337 -12.54 11.03 -51.36
CA TRP A 337 -13.93 11.42 -51.53
C TRP A 337 -14.52 10.91 -52.85
N ASP A 338 -15.84 10.77 -52.91
CA ASP A 338 -16.61 10.50 -54.12
C ASP A 338 -17.73 11.54 -54.27
N ARG A 339 -17.81 12.13 -55.47
CA ARG A 339 -18.80 13.17 -55.82
C ARG A 339 -19.76 12.72 -56.93
N GLN A 340 -19.78 11.44 -57.30
CA GLN A 340 -20.74 10.88 -58.25
C GLN A 340 -22.17 10.94 -57.73
N GLY A 341 -22.36 11.01 -56.41
CA GLY A 341 -23.68 11.12 -55.80
C GLY A 341 -24.48 9.80 -55.90
N LEU A 342 -23.80 8.67 -55.75
CA LEU A 342 -24.43 7.36 -55.58
C LEU A 342 -24.93 7.17 -54.13
N ASN A 343 -25.75 6.14 -53.90
CA ASN A 343 -26.07 5.63 -52.57
C ASN A 343 -25.48 4.22 -52.48
N PRO A 344 -24.25 4.05 -51.98
CA PRO A 344 -23.57 2.75 -51.95
C PRO A 344 -24.22 1.82 -50.91
N PRO A 345 -24.18 0.48 -51.13
CA PRO A 345 -24.94 -0.48 -50.34
C PRO A 345 -24.37 -0.72 -48.94
N SER A 346 -23.10 -0.42 -48.70
CA SER A 346 -22.47 -0.56 -47.39
C SER A 346 -21.33 0.45 -47.23
N GLY A 347 -20.84 0.59 -46.01
CA GLY A 347 -19.79 1.54 -45.64
C GLY A 347 -19.71 1.77 -44.14
N ALA A 348 -19.08 2.87 -43.75
CA ALA A 348 -18.85 3.21 -42.34
C ALA A 348 -18.94 4.72 -42.07
N CYS A 349 -19.07 5.08 -40.80
CA CYS A 349 -18.78 6.40 -40.25
C CYS A 349 -17.73 6.25 -39.16
N ILE A 350 -16.78 7.18 -39.07
CA ILE A 350 -15.76 7.24 -37.99
C ILE A 350 -15.96 8.59 -37.29
N HIS A 351 -16.17 8.60 -35.97
CA HIS A 351 -16.71 9.76 -35.26
C HIS A 351 -16.35 9.83 -33.77
N HIS A 352 -16.55 11.00 -33.15
CA HIS A 352 -16.40 11.21 -31.70
C HIS A 352 -17.76 11.47 -31.04
N PRO A 353 -18.51 10.43 -30.64
CA PRO A 353 -19.79 10.60 -29.94
C PRO A 353 -19.53 11.26 -28.58
N ARG A 354 -20.28 12.32 -28.27
CA ARG A 354 -20.18 13.14 -27.04
C ARG A 354 -18.77 13.68 -26.73
N VAL A 355 -17.95 13.88 -27.77
CA VAL A 355 -16.52 14.22 -27.68
C VAL A 355 -15.71 13.27 -26.77
N GLU A 356 -16.08 11.99 -26.78
CA GLU A 356 -15.30 10.89 -26.21
C GLU A 356 -14.34 10.28 -27.25
N GLU A 357 -13.69 9.15 -26.92
CA GLU A 357 -12.77 8.45 -27.81
C GLU A 357 -13.42 8.08 -29.15
N LYS A 358 -12.61 8.13 -30.22
CA LYS A 358 -13.02 7.84 -31.59
C LYS A 358 -13.64 6.44 -31.74
N ARG A 359 -14.81 6.39 -32.39
CA ARG A 359 -15.60 5.17 -32.65
C ARG A 359 -15.79 4.94 -34.15
N ILE A 360 -16.17 3.72 -34.51
CA ILE A 360 -16.57 3.35 -35.88
C ILE A 360 -17.96 2.70 -35.88
N THR A 361 -18.79 3.10 -36.84
CA THR A 361 -20.19 2.67 -36.98
C THR A 361 -20.46 2.23 -38.41
N PHE A 362 -21.13 1.09 -38.61
CA PHE A 362 -21.30 0.46 -39.91
C PHE A 362 -22.76 0.47 -40.39
N TYR A 363 -22.94 0.62 -41.71
CA TYR A 363 -24.22 0.42 -42.38
C TYR A 363 -24.07 -0.61 -43.51
N ASP A 364 -25.12 -1.40 -43.75
CA ASP A 364 -25.10 -2.46 -44.76
C ASP A 364 -26.52 -2.86 -45.18
N VAL A 365 -26.80 -2.77 -46.48
CA VAL A 365 -28.05 -3.21 -47.11
C VAL A 365 -28.26 -4.73 -46.95
N ALA A 366 -27.19 -5.52 -46.77
CA ALA A 366 -27.32 -6.96 -46.53
C ALA A 366 -27.98 -7.27 -45.17
N ASP A 367 -27.76 -6.44 -44.14
CA ASP A 367 -28.33 -6.63 -42.80
C ASP A 367 -29.71 -5.97 -42.64
N ARG A 368 -30.01 -4.96 -43.47
CA ARG A 368 -31.31 -4.26 -43.50
C ARG A 368 -31.82 -4.06 -44.94
N PRO A 369 -32.20 -5.14 -45.64
CA PRO A 369 -32.71 -5.05 -47.02
C PRO A 369 -34.08 -4.34 -47.12
N ASP A 370 -34.79 -4.15 -45.99
CA ASP A 370 -36.01 -3.34 -45.90
C ASP A 370 -35.72 -1.82 -45.86
N ARG A 371 -34.49 -1.42 -45.53
CA ARG A 371 -34.09 -0.03 -45.24
C ARG A 371 -32.74 0.33 -45.90
N PRO A 372 -32.67 0.37 -47.23
CA PRO A 372 -31.43 0.73 -47.92
C PRO A 372 -31.08 2.21 -47.77
N SER A 373 -29.79 2.52 -47.95
CA SER A 373 -29.30 3.90 -48.02
C SER A 373 -29.96 4.65 -49.18
N HIS A 374 -30.44 5.88 -48.94
CA HIS A 374 -31.17 6.63 -49.98
C HIS A 374 -30.97 8.15 -49.91
N GLY A 375 -31.29 8.81 -51.04
CA GLY A 375 -31.37 10.26 -51.12
C GLY A 375 -32.50 10.79 -50.25
N SER A 376 -32.16 11.75 -49.39
CA SER A 376 -33.05 12.26 -48.34
C SER A 376 -32.98 13.78 -48.24
N SER A 377 -33.96 14.37 -47.56
CA SER A 377 -33.97 15.77 -47.13
C SER A 377 -33.77 15.85 -45.62
N TRP A 378 -33.27 16.98 -45.12
CA TRP A 378 -33.28 17.25 -43.69
C TRP A 378 -34.72 17.38 -43.14
N PRO A 379 -35.06 16.89 -41.93
CA PRO A 379 -34.28 16.06 -41.01
C PRO A 379 -34.63 14.55 -41.17
N CYS A 380 -34.03 13.90 -42.17
CA CYS A 380 -34.27 12.51 -42.54
C CYS A 380 -35.70 12.16 -43.00
N SER A 381 -35.97 12.37 -44.29
CA SER A 381 -37.14 11.76 -44.97
C SER A 381 -37.16 10.24 -44.82
N THR A 382 -38.34 9.65 -44.64
CA THR A 382 -38.56 8.21 -44.41
C THR A 382 -38.45 7.37 -45.68
N PHE A 383 -37.97 6.14 -45.55
CA PHE A 383 -38.03 5.14 -46.64
C PHE A 383 -39.39 4.42 -46.66
N PRO A 384 -39.95 4.08 -47.85
CA PRO A 384 -39.57 4.53 -49.19
C PRO A 384 -40.16 5.90 -49.53
N GLY A 385 -39.30 6.89 -49.77
CA GLY A 385 -39.73 8.22 -50.19
C GLY A 385 -38.53 9.06 -50.67
N PRO A 386 -38.60 9.68 -51.87
CA PRO A 386 -37.54 10.57 -52.32
C PRO A 386 -37.55 11.85 -51.49
N GLY A 387 -36.44 12.14 -50.81
CA GLY A 387 -36.16 13.51 -50.36
C GLY A 387 -35.73 14.39 -51.54
N ASP A 388 -35.37 15.64 -51.24
CA ASP A 388 -34.74 16.57 -52.20
C ASP A 388 -33.31 16.16 -52.62
N ASN A 389 -32.78 15.08 -52.04
CA ASN A 389 -31.44 14.53 -52.28
C ASN A 389 -30.31 15.48 -51.83
N SER A 390 -30.60 16.38 -50.89
CA SER A 390 -29.59 17.20 -50.19
C SER A 390 -28.71 16.39 -49.23
N HIS A 391 -29.25 15.28 -48.71
CA HIS A 391 -28.62 14.39 -47.74
C HIS A 391 -28.65 12.93 -48.21
N ILE A 392 -27.80 12.10 -47.62
CA ILE A 392 -27.88 10.63 -47.67
C ILE A 392 -28.38 10.16 -46.30
N ARG A 393 -29.48 9.41 -46.26
CA ARG A 393 -29.89 8.67 -45.06
C ARG A 393 -29.27 7.27 -45.09
N VAL A 394 -28.66 6.86 -43.98
CA VAL A 394 -28.10 5.52 -43.77
C VAL A 394 -28.69 4.89 -42.51
N TYR A 395 -28.99 3.59 -42.56
CA TYR A 395 -29.54 2.81 -41.45
C TYR A 395 -28.45 1.90 -40.89
N TRP A 396 -28.23 1.93 -39.57
CA TRP A 396 -27.14 1.17 -38.93
C TRP A 396 -27.48 -0.32 -38.79
N LYS A 397 -26.45 -1.17 -38.68
CA LYS A 397 -26.60 -2.62 -38.46
C LYS A 397 -27.42 -2.90 -37.19
N LEU A 398 -28.23 -3.96 -37.18
CA LEU A 398 -29.25 -4.22 -36.13
C LEU A 398 -28.70 -4.32 -34.70
N GLU A 399 -27.49 -4.83 -34.54
CA GLU A 399 -26.79 -4.99 -33.25
C GLU A 399 -25.56 -4.05 -33.17
N GLY A 400 -25.58 -2.96 -33.94
CA GLY A 400 -24.43 -2.09 -34.17
C GLY A 400 -24.33 -0.84 -33.28
N ALA A 401 -23.20 -0.17 -33.43
CA ALA A 401 -22.97 1.20 -33.00
C ALA A 401 -23.88 2.21 -33.75
N VAL A 402 -23.85 3.47 -33.30
CA VAL A 402 -24.72 4.56 -33.77
C VAL A 402 -23.91 5.85 -33.98
N THR A 403 -24.57 7.00 -34.13
CA THR A 403 -23.94 8.28 -33.81
C THR A 403 -24.70 8.95 -32.65
N GLU A 404 -24.09 9.99 -32.05
CA GLU A 404 -24.64 10.70 -30.89
C GLU A 404 -24.27 12.19 -31.02
N PRO A 405 -24.87 13.12 -30.24
CA PRO A 405 -24.45 14.52 -30.21
C PRO A 405 -22.92 14.65 -30.02
N GLY A 406 -22.26 15.51 -30.80
CA GLY A 406 -20.79 15.59 -30.89
C GLY A 406 -20.19 14.80 -32.06
N SER A 407 -20.86 13.76 -32.58
CA SER A 407 -20.48 13.12 -33.84
C SER A 407 -20.63 14.03 -35.06
N SER A 408 -21.44 15.09 -34.96
CA SER A 408 -21.74 16.06 -36.03
C SER A 408 -20.49 16.48 -36.81
N GLY A 409 -20.56 16.46 -38.14
CA GLY A 409 -19.45 16.73 -39.03
C GLY A 409 -18.53 15.53 -39.33
N SER A 410 -18.77 14.35 -38.75
CA SER A 410 -18.03 13.12 -39.08
C SER A 410 -18.21 12.67 -40.54
N PRO A 411 -17.22 12.02 -41.16
CA PRO A 411 -17.34 11.49 -42.52
C PRO A 411 -18.20 10.23 -42.59
N LEU A 412 -19.10 10.18 -43.60
CA LEU A 412 -19.67 8.93 -44.10
C LEU A 412 -18.83 8.43 -45.27
N PHE A 413 -18.37 7.19 -45.19
CA PHE A 413 -17.60 6.51 -46.22
C PHE A 413 -18.44 5.49 -46.98
N ASP A 414 -18.18 5.35 -48.28
CA ASP A 414 -18.67 4.23 -49.10
C ASP A 414 -17.89 2.93 -48.85
N ASN A 415 -18.29 1.86 -49.55
CA ASN A 415 -17.60 0.56 -49.54
C ASN A 415 -16.20 0.57 -50.21
N ASN A 416 -15.77 1.70 -50.80
CA ASN A 416 -14.41 1.93 -51.29
C ASN A 416 -13.58 2.79 -50.31
N LYS A 417 -14.14 3.13 -49.14
CA LYS A 417 -13.54 3.94 -48.07
C LYS A 417 -13.31 5.42 -48.46
N ARG A 418 -14.22 5.97 -49.28
CA ARG A 418 -14.23 7.36 -49.76
C ARG A 418 -15.41 8.11 -49.17
N VAL A 419 -15.17 9.36 -48.77
CA VAL A 419 -16.18 10.24 -48.18
C VAL A 419 -17.26 10.61 -49.20
N ILE A 420 -18.52 10.35 -48.85
CA ILE A 420 -19.73 10.66 -49.64
C ILE A 420 -20.63 11.70 -48.97
N GLY A 421 -20.32 12.10 -47.73
CA GLY A 421 -20.98 13.18 -47.00
C GLY A 421 -20.44 13.36 -45.57
N GLN A 422 -20.93 14.36 -44.86
CA GLN A 422 -20.59 14.63 -43.45
C GLN A 422 -21.85 14.72 -42.57
N LEU A 423 -21.79 14.28 -41.31
CA LEU A 423 -22.98 14.12 -40.46
C LEU A 423 -23.65 15.45 -40.15
N HIS A 424 -24.92 15.60 -40.53
CA HIS A 424 -25.79 16.68 -40.03
C HIS A 424 -26.47 16.22 -38.74
N GLY A 425 -26.95 14.97 -38.69
CA GLY A 425 -27.53 14.36 -37.49
C GLY A 425 -28.62 13.36 -37.83
N GLY A 426 -29.31 12.86 -36.82
CA GLY A 426 -30.42 11.93 -36.99
C GLY A 426 -31.04 11.48 -35.67
N PRO A 427 -32.07 10.61 -35.74
CA PRO A 427 -32.76 10.05 -34.58
C PRO A 427 -32.00 8.93 -33.85
N SER A 428 -30.73 8.62 -34.20
CA SER A 428 -30.04 7.46 -33.62
C SER A 428 -29.48 7.69 -32.21
N ALA A 429 -29.47 6.60 -31.44
CA ALA A 429 -28.96 6.48 -30.08
C ALA A 429 -28.82 4.98 -29.76
N CYS A 430 -28.02 4.61 -28.75
CA CYS A 430 -27.94 3.20 -28.35
C CYS A 430 -29.31 2.67 -27.92
N GLY A 431 -29.73 1.54 -28.51
CA GLY A 431 -31.07 0.96 -28.30
C GLY A 431 -32.17 1.52 -29.22
N ALA A 432 -31.86 2.44 -30.14
CA ALA A 432 -32.80 2.87 -31.17
C ALA A 432 -33.19 1.69 -32.11
N THR A 433 -34.41 1.70 -32.62
CA THR A 433 -34.94 0.62 -33.48
C THR A 433 -35.70 1.18 -34.69
N GLY A 434 -35.97 0.32 -35.67
CA GLY A 434 -36.72 0.70 -36.89
C GLY A 434 -36.06 1.89 -37.62
N ASP A 435 -36.86 2.93 -37.89
CA ASP A 435 -36.42 4.17 -38.53
C ASP A 435 -35.57 5.08 -37.65
N ASN A 436 -35.57 4.89 -36.33
CA ASN A 436 -34.74 5.70 -35.45
C ASN A 436 -33.28 5.24 -35.46
N LEU A 437 -32.99 3.99 -35.84
CA LEU A 437 -31.61 3.52 -36.03
C LEU A 437 -31.06 3.93 -37.42
N SER A 438 -30.96 5.23 -37.63
CA SER A 438 -30.44 5.84 -38.87
C SER A 438 -30.02 7.30 -38.65
N ASP A 439 -29.08 7.80 -39.45
CA ASP A 439 -28.74 9.23 -39.49
C ASP A 439 -28.62 9.79 -40.92
N CYS A 440 -28.54 11.11 -41.04
CA CYS A 440 -28.44 11.83 -42.30
C CYS A 440 -27.15 12.65 -42.43
N TYR A 441 -26.49 12.47 -43.58
CA TYR A 441 -25.23 13.09 -43.92
C TYR A 441 -25.41 14.05 -45.08
N GLY A 442 -24.93 15.29 -44.94
CA GLY A 442 -24.94 16.30 -46.00
C GLY A 442 -24.16 15.81 -47.21
N ARG A 443 -24.78 15.85 -48.39
CA ARG A 443 -24.33 15.05 -49.54
C ARG A 443 -23.14 15.69 -50.25
N PHE A 444 -21.99 15.01 -50.30
CA PHE A 444 -20.74 15.56 -50.86
C PHE A 444 -20.89 16.00 -52.32
N SER A 445 -21.69 15.28 -53.13
CA SER A 445 -21.99 15.67 -54.52
C SER A 445 -22.76 16.99 -54.64
N LEU A 446 -23.58 17.37 -53.64
CA LEU A 446 -24.24 18.68 -53.58
C LEU A 446 -23.26 19.73 -53.05
N SER A 447 -22.48 19.41 -52.02
CA SER A 447 -21.41 20.27 -51.49
C SER A 447 -20.35 20.64 -52.56
N TRP A 448 -20.17 19.80 -53.58
CA TRP A 448 -19.22 20.04 -54.68
C TRP A 448 -19.50 21.31 -55.48
N THR A 449 -20.76 21.53 -55.87
CA THR A 449 -21.23 22.72 -56.60
C THR A 449 -21.77 23.78 -55.65
N GLY A 450 -22.47 23.34 -54.60
CA GLY A 450 -23.04 24.13 -53.52
C GLY A 450 -23.80 25.36 -54.01
N GLY A 451 -23.51 26.51 -53.41
CA GLY A 451 -24.10 27.81 -53.78
C GLY A 451 -23.54 28.44 -55.05
N GLY A 452 -22.69 27.74 -55.80
CA GLY A 452 -22.10 28.21 -57.06
C GLY A 452 -20.91 29.17 -56.91
N THR A 453 -20.60 29.66 -55.71
CA THR A 453 -19.47 30.56 -55.42
C THR A 453 -18.36 29.85 -54.63
N ASN A 454 -17.13 30.35 -54.69
CA ASN A 454 -15.97 29.73 -54.02
C ASN A 454 -16.10 29.61 -52.49
N SER A 455 -16.86 30.51 -51.86
CA SER A 455 -17.17 30.48 -50.42
C SER A 455 -18.36 29.59 -50.07
N THR A 456 -18.94 28.89 -51.04
CA THR A 456 -20.16 28.08 -50.87
C THR A 456 -20.06 26.69 -51.51
N ARG A 457 -18.86 26.21 -51.83
CA ARG A 457 -18.65 24.93 -52.55
C ARG A 457 -17.27 24.33 -52.29
N LEU A 458 -17.13 23.02 -52.49
CA LEU A 458 -15.86 22.30 -52.31
C LEU A 458 -14.97 22.28 -53.58
N SER A 459 -15.57 22.33 -54.77
CA SER A 459 -14.88 22.04 -56.05
C SER A 459 -13.58 22.80 -56.29
N ASN A 460 -13.55 24.11 -56.07
CA ASN A 460 -12.34 24.93 -56.30
C ASN A 460 -11.26 24.80 -55.20
N TRP A 461 -11.51 24.03 -54.15
CA TRP A 461 -10.54 23.73 -53.09
C TRP A 461 -10.02 22.29 -53.21
N LEU A 462 -10.90 21.35 -53.59
CA LEU A 462 -10.59 19.92 -53.65
C LEU A 462 -10.23 19.40 -55.05
N ASP A 463 -10.60 20.11 -56.13
CA ASP A 463 -10.01 19.94 -57.47
C ASP A 463 -9.37 21.24 -57.99
N PRO A 464 -8.32 21.77 -57.30
CA PRO A 464 -7.70 23.05 -57.65
C PRO A 464 -7.01 23.02 -59.02
N LEU A 465 -6.67 21.83 -59.52
CA LEU A 465 -6.08 21.61 -60.84
C LEU A 465 -7.13 21.44 -61.96
N ASN A 466 -8.42 21.43 -61.64
CA ASN A 466 -9.53 21.21 -62.57
C ASN A 466 -9.32 19.93 -63.43
N THR A 467 -8.93 18.84 -62.77
CA THR A 467 -8.75 17.51 -63.37
C THR A 467 -10.07 16.88 -63.82
N GLY A 468 -11.19 17.26 -63.20
CA GLY A 468 -12.51 16.71 -63.48
C GLY A 468 -12.76 15.30 -62.92
N VAL A 469 -11.85 14.72 -62.13
CA VAL A 469 -12.04 13.40 -61.51
C VAL A 469 -13.29 13.36 -60.63
N GLN A 470 -14.01 12.23 -60.64
CA GLN A 470 -15.28 12.06 -59.91
C GLN A 470 -15.10 11.47 -58.51
N TRP A 471 -13.90 11.00 -58.19
CA TRP A 471 -13.48 10.51 -56.89
C TRP A 471 -11.96 10.62 -56.76
N LEU A 472 -11.49 10.49 -55.52
CA LEU A 472 -10.09 10.43 -55.14
C LEU A 472 -9.94 9.51 -53.93
N ASP A 473 -8.85 8.76 -53.83
CA ASP A 473 -8.60 7.84 -52.72
C ASP A 473 -7.93 8.55 -51.52
N THR A 474 -7.94 7.87 -50.36
CA THR A 474 -7.29 8.37 -49.13
C THR A 474 -5.79 8.23 -49.26
N ILE A 475 -5.04 9.30 -49.01
CA ILE A 475 -3.58 9.25 -48.92
C ILE A 475 -3.14 9.31 -47.46
N SER A 476 -2.15 8.48 -47.11
CA SER A 476 -1.44 8.61 -45.84
C SER A 476 -0.55 9.83 -45.92
N GLY A 477 -0.65 10.74 -44.95
CA GLY A 477 0.37 11.77 -44.73
C GLY A 477 1.63 11.20 -44.06
N GLY A 478 1.65 9.90 -43.74
CA GLY A 478 2.69 9.16 -43.05
C GLY A 478 3.94 8.80 -43.85
N GLY A 479 3.82 8.63 -45.17
CA GLY A 479 4.87 7.99 -45.98
C GLY A 479 4.73 6.46 -45.99
N LEU A 480 5.83 5.74 -45.84
CA LEU A 480 5.92 4.27 -45.82
C LEU A 480 4.93 3.61 -44.83
N THR A 481 4.37 2.47 -45.19
CA THR A 481 3.58 1.60 -44.30
C THR A 481 4.33 0.29 -44.06
N VAL A 482 4.45 -0.15 -42.80
CA VAL A 482 5.12 -1.40 -42.41
C VAL A 482 4.15 -2.27 -41.59
N THR A 483 3.78 -3.44 -42.12
CA THR A 483 2.91 -4.42 -41.43
C THR A 483 3.66 -5.73 -41.19
N PRO A 484 3.46 -6.45 -40.07
CA PRO A 484 2.65 -6.08 -38.91
C PRO A 484 3.15 -4.83 -38.16
N ALA A 485 2.24 -4.17 -37.46
CA ALA A 485 2.54 -2.98 -36.65
C ALA A 485 3.12 -3.31 -35.26
N ALA A 486 2.95 -4.54 -34.79
CA ALA A 486 3.39 -4.98 -33.47
C ALA A 486 4.91 -5.23 -33.39
N ASN A 487 5.43 -5.07 -32.17
CA ASN A 487 6.72 -5.63 -31.75
C ASN A 487 6.64 -7.18 -31.72
N VAL A 488 7.78 -7.85 -31.70
CA VAL A 488 7.85 -9.33 -31.69
C VAL A 488 8.69 -9.84 -30.52
N GLU A 489 8.23 -10.93 -29.92
CA GLU A 489 8.89 -11.62 -28.82
C GLU A 489 9.38 -13.01 -29.26
N HIS A 490 10.62 -13.32 -28.91
CA HIS A 490 11.35 -14.53 -29.29
C HIS A 490 11.82 -15.25 -28.02
N ILE A 491 11.22 -16.39 -27.69
CA ILE A 491 11.35 -17.00 -26.37
C ILE A 491 11.95 -18.40 -26.51
N GLY A 492 13.04 -18.69 -25.79
CA GLY A 492 13.69 -20.01 -25.82
C GLY A 492 14.66 -20.25 -24.66
N PRO A 493 15.11 -21.50 -24.45
CA PRO A 493 16.20 -21.80 -23.53
C PRO A 493 17.55 -21.31 -24.09
N VAL A 494 18.60 -21.34 -23.29
CA VAL A 494 19.98 -21.13 -23.78
C VAL A 494 20.29 -22.18 -24.84
N GLY A 495 20.68 -21.74 -26.05
CA GLY A 495 20.88 -22.61 -27.22
C GLY A 495 19.64 -22.81 -28.12
N GLY A 496 18.46 -22.30 -27.74
CA GLY A 496 17.21 -22.46 -28.49
C GLY A 496 16.60 -23.87 -28.43
N PRO A 497 15.56 -24.17 -29.23
CA PRO A 497 14.93 -23.31 -30.23
C PRO A 497 14.13 -22.15 -29.63
N PHE A 498 13.83 -21.15 -30.45
CA PHE A 498 13.07 -19.95 -30.08
C PHE A 498 11.69 -19.94 -30.74
N THR A 499 10.70 -19.31 -30.10
CA THR A 499 9.44 -18.94 -30.77
C THR A 499 9.67 -17.80 -31.76
N ASN A 500 8.86 -17.73 -32.83
CA ASN A 500 8.86 -16.63 -33.81
C ASN A 500 10.20 -16.38 -34.53
N ASP A 501 11.05 -17.42 -34.62
CA ASP A 501 12.41 -17.39 -35.20
C ASP A 501 12.51 -16.77 -36.61
N THR A 502 11.40 -16.74 -37.34
CA THR A 502 11.20 -16.04 -38.62
C THR A 502 9.96 -15.15 -38.55
N VAL A 503 10.13 -13.87 -38.87
CA VAL A 503 9.07 -12.86 -39.04
C VAL A 503 9.08 -12.35 -40.48
N VAL A 504 7.92 -12.00 -41.05
CA VAL A 504 7.84 -11.33 -42.36
C VAL A 504 7.11 -10.00 -42.21
N TYR A 505 7.79 -8.91 -42.56
CA TYR A 505 7.21 -7.59 -42.68
C TYR A 505 6.90 -7.27 -44.15
N THR A 506 5.69 -6.80 -44.44
CA THR A 506 5.35 -6.19 -45.73
C THR A 506 5.51 -4.68 -45.63
N LEU A 507 6.40 -4.14 -46.46
CA LEU A 507 6.55 -2.70 -46.69
C LEU A 507 5.65 -2.32 -47.86
N THR A 508 4.89 -1.23 -47.74
CA THR A 508 3.98 -0.73 -48.79
C THR A 508 4.06 0.78 -48.90
N ASN A 509 4.04 1.30 -50.12
CA ASN A 509 3.97 2.73 -50.41
C ASN A 509 2.51 3.15 -50.68
N PRO A 510 1.84 3.85 -49.76
CA PRO A 510 0.49 4.37 -49.97
C PRO A 510 0.44 5.71 -50.72
N THR A 511 1.60 6.27 -51.11
CA THR A 511 1.70 7.62 -51.69
C THR A 511 1.66 7.58 -53.23
N PRO A 512 1.30 8.69 -53.91
CA PRO A 512 1.24 8.75 -55.38
C PRO A 512 2.62 8.87 -56.07
N ASN A 513 3.71 8.93 -55.31
CA ASN A 513 5.08 9.07 -55.83
C ASN A 513 5.92 7.81 -55.48
N PRO A 514 7.03 7.53 -56.18
CA PRO A 514 7.96 6.47 -55.77
C PRO A 514 8.56 6.77 -54.39
N LEU A 515 8.85 5.72 -53.62
CA LEU A 515 9.28 5.83 -52.23
C LEU A 515 10.55 5.01 -51.99
N ASP A 516 11.67 5.69 -51.80
CA ASP A 516 12.94 5.09 -51.36
C ASP A 516 12.91 4.81 -49.86
N TYR A 517 13.33 3.61 -49.46
CA TYR A 517 13.37 3.16 -48.07
C TYR A 517 14.74 2.58 -47.69
N GLU A 518 15.07 2.62 -46.40
CA GLU A 518 16.18 1.89 -45.78
C GLU A 518 15.69 1.13 -44.54
N ILE A 519 16.34 0.00 -44.23
CA ILE A 519 16.03 -0.83 -43.06
C ILE A 519 17.32 -1.16 -42.33
N SER A 520 17.44 -0.75 -41.07
CA SER A 520 18.63 -0.91 -40.24
C SER A 520 18.32 -1.55 -38.88
N LEU A 521 19.36 -2.07 -38.23
CA LEU A 521 19.33 -2.54 -36.84
C LEU A 521 20.01 -1.51 -35.96
N ALA A 522 19.58 -1.37 -34.70
CA ALA A 522 20.11 -0.37 -33.78
C ALA A 522 21.30 -0.89 -32.95
N ILE A 523 21.34 -2.19 -32.67
CA ILE A 523 22.39 -2.83 -31.85
C ILE A 523 23.17 -3.90 -32.64
N ASP A 524 22.48 -4.64 -33.51
CA ASP A 524 22.96 -5.79 -34.29
C ASP A 524 23.66 -6.86 -33.44
N PHE A 525 22.91 -7.44 -32.48
CA PHE A 525 23.38 -8.59 -31.69
C PHE A 525 23.20 -9.96 -32.38
N GLY A 526 22.88 -9.98 -33.69
CA GLY A 526 22.66 -11.21 -34.46
C GLY A 526 21.22 -11.49 -34.89
N ILE A 527 20.37 -10.45 -35.00
CA ILE A 527 19.16 -10.55 -35.83
C ILE A 527 19.57 -10.32 -37.28
N GLU A 528 19.00 -11.09 -38.21
CA GLU A 528 19.30 -11.02 -39.64
C GLU A 528 18.10 -10.45 -40.41
N ILE A 529 18.38 -9.56 -41.37
CA ILE A 529 17.38 -9.02 -42.32
C ILE A 529 17.62 -9.68 -43.68
N ASN A 530 16.61 -10.37 -44.21
CA ASN A 530 16.67 -11.19 -45.42
C ASN A 530 17.84 -12.22 -45.44
N GLY A 531 18.27 -12.70 -44.27
CA GLY A 531 19.38 -13.65 -44.12
C GLY A 531 20.78 -13.04 -44.15
N GLY A 532 20.93 -11.77 -43.77
CA GLY A 532 22.22 -11.10 -43.58
C GLY A 532 22.14 -9.92 -42.61
N SER A 533 23.27 -9.28 -42.31
CA SER A 533 23.31 -8.04 -41.52
C SER A 533 22.84 -6.83 -42.35
N GLY A 534 22.20 -5.85 -41.70
CA GLY A 534 21.76 -4.61 -42.34
C GLY A 534 22.89 -3.58 -42.57
N PRO A 535 22.56 -2.38 -43.09
CA PRO A 535 21.23 -1.99 -43.58
C PRO A 535 20.92 -2.53 -44.98
N ILE A 536 19.63 -2.58 -45.34
CA ILE A 536 19.17 -2.83 -46.71
C ILE A 536 18.24 -1.71 -47.19
N SER A 537 18.35 -1.31 -48.45
CA SER A 537 17.56 -0.21 -49.02
C SER A 537 17.06 -0.50 -50.43
N GLY A 538 16.03 0.22 -50.87
CA GLY A 538 15.40 0.05 -52.18
C GLY A 538 14.25 1.03 -52.43
N THR A 539 13.60 0.92 -53.59
CA THR A 539 12.51 1.81 -54.01
C THR A 539 11.20 1.05 -54.19
N LEU A 540 10.12 1.53 -53.58
CA LEU A 540 8.75 1.07 -53.81
C LEU A 540 8.07 1.91 -54.91
N PRO A 541 7.40 1.27 -55.89
CA PRO A 541 6.53 1.98 -56.83
C PRO A 541 5.41 2.78 -56.13
N PRO A 542 4.85 3.81 -56.77
CA PRO A 542 3.64 4.49 -56.31
C PRO A 542 2.45 3.57 -56.01
N THR A 543 1.50 4.08 -55.23
CA THR A 543 0.10 3.62 -55.22
C THR A 543 -0.06 2.12 -54.97
N GLY A 544 0.46 1.65 -53.83
CA GLY A 544 0.35 0.25 -53.39
C GLY A 544 1.52 -0.64 -53.81
N GLY A 545 2.60 -0.09 -54.36
CA GLY A 545 3.86 -0.82 -54.54
C GLY A 545 4.39 -1.35 -53.20
N SER A 546 4.73 -2.63 -53.14
CA SER A 546 5.09 -3.32 -51.90
C SER A 546 6.23 -4.32 -52.06
N THR A 547 6.88 -4.67 -50.95
CA THR A 547 7.88 -5.73 -50.85
C THR A 547 7.79 -6.44 -49.50
N ASN A 548 8.30 -7.67 -49.43
CA ASN A 548 8.42 -8.42 -48.18
C ASN A 548 9.87 -8.43 -47.69
N ILE A 549 10.02 -8.30 -46.38
CA ILE A 549 11.29 -8.26 -45.66
C ILE A 549 11.19 -9.32 -44.57
N THR A 550 11.95 -10.39 -44.73
CA THR A 550 12.06 -11.45 -43.73
C THR A 550 13.07 -11.02 -42.66
N VAL A 551 12.73 -11.22 -41.40
CA VAL A 551 13.64 -11.03 -40.26
C VAL A 551 13.79 -12.37 -39.55
N THR A 552 15.03 -12.79 -39.29
CA THR A 552 15.35 -14.08 -38.69
C THR A 552 16.28 -13.95 -37.49
N LEU A 553 16.19 -14.89 -36.55
CA LEU A 553 17.18 -15.02 -35.48
C LEU A 553 18.43 -15.72 -36.03
N GLY A 554 19.54 -14.98 -36.13
CA GLY A 554 20.80 -15.48 -36.65
C GLY A 554 21.52 -16.41 -35.68
N ALA A 555 22.50 -17.15 -36.21
CA ALA A 555 23.30 -18.10 -35.44
C ALA A 555 23.96 -17.55 -34.15
N PRO A 556 24.38 -16.26 -34.04
CA PRO A 556 24.94 -15.72 -32.80
C PRO A 556 24.00 -15.77 -31.59
N ILE A 557 22.68 -15.68 -31.81
CA ILE A 557 21.68 -15.62 -30.72
C ILE A 557 21.66 -16.92 -29.91
N ALA A 558 21.92 -18.07 -30.53
CA ALA A 558 22.02 -19.35 -29.84
C ALA A 558 23.24 -19.46 -28.89
N ALA A 559 24.23 -18.56 -29.02
CA ALA A 559 25.43 -18.51 -28.18
C ALA A 559 25.34 -17.48 -27.04
N LEU A 560 24.25 -16.71 -26.95
CA LEU A 560 24.05 -15.72 -25.90
C LEU A 560 23.73 -16.39 -24.54
N PRO A 561 24.24 -15.83 -23.41
CA PRO A 561 23.84 -16.26 -22.07
C PRO A 561 22.33 -16.11 -21.79
N ALA A 562 21.89 -16.67 -20.66
CA ALA A 562 20.54 -16.39 -20.17
C ALA A 562 20.38 -14.88 -19.87
N GLY A 563 19.43 -14.24 -20.54
CA GLY A 563 19.27 -12.78 -20.54
C GLY A 563 18.00 -12.35 -21.27
N ILE A 564 17.83 -11.04 -21.41
CA ILE A 564 16.81 -10.41 -22.23
C ILE A 564 17.52 -9.37 -23.11
N TYR A 565 17.34 -9.48 -24.41
CA TYR A 565 18.04 -8.69 -25.42
C TYR A 565 16.99 -8.01 -26.32
N VAL A 566 17.05 -6.70 -26.50
CA VAL A 566 16.03 -5.94 -27.25
C VAL A 566 16.69 -5.26 -28.44
N GLU A 567 16.32 -5.68 -29.65
CA GLU A 567 16.74 -5.03 -30.90
C GLU A 567 15.66 -4.03 -31.34
N SER A 568 16.06 -2.99 -32.07
CA SER A 568 15.15 -2.03 -32.68
C SER A 568 15.39 -1.99 -34.18
N ILE A 569 14.48 -2.61 -34.93
CA ILE A 569 14.52 -2.64 -36.39
C ILE A 569 13.87 -1.36 -36.90
N ASN A 570 14.67 -0.54 -37.55
CA ASN A 570 14.30 0.78 -38.05
C ASN A 570 13.99 0.70 -39.54
N PHE A 571 12.78 1.04 -39.94
CA PHE A 571 12.30 1.10 -41.31
C PHE A 571 12.12 2.57 -41.69
N GLU A 572 13.09 3.16 -42.39
CA GLU A 572 13.08 4.56 -42.79
C GLU A 572 12.48 4.75 -44.19
N ASP A 573 11.54 5.68 -44.31
CA ASP A 573 11.17 6.34 -45.56
C ASP A 573 12.18 7.46 -45.84
N VAL A 574 13.11 7.21 -46.75
CA VAL A 574 14.22 8.12 -47.06
C VAL A 574 13.73 9.34 -47.85
N THR A 575 12.56 9.26 -48.51
CA THR A 575 12.02 10.39 -49.29
C THR A 575 11.55 11.55 -48.44
N ASN A 576 11.24 11.28 -47.17
CA ASN A 576 10.78 12.29 -46.20
C ASN A 576 11.42 12.13 -44.81
N SER A 577 12.49 11.34 -44.71
CA SER A 577 13.31 11.07 -43.51
C SER A 577 12.50 10.67 -42.28
N ARG A 578 11.68 9.62 -42.43
CA ARG A 578 10.82 9.11 -41.33
C ARG A 578 11.06 7.65 -41.03
N THR A 579 11.52 7.39 -39.80
CA THR A 579 11.74 6.03 -39.30
C THR A 579 10.50 5.50 -38.56
N GLN A 580 10.04 4.31 -38.94
CA GLN A 580 9.20 3.45 -38.12
C GLN A 580 10.06 2.38 -37.45
N THR A 581 9.98 2.25 -36.13
CA THR A 581 10.69 1.19 -35.41
C THR A 581 9.77 -0.01 -35.12
N ARG A 582 10.32 -1.22 -35.12
CA ARG A 582 9.72 -2.43 -34.54
C ARG A 582 10.73 -3.04 -33.58
N GLN A 583 10.35 -3.24 -32.33
CA GLN A 583 11.24 -3.88 -31.35
C GLN A 583 11.13 -5.39 -31.44
N HIS A 584 12.28 -6.07 -31.34
CA HIS A 584 12.39 -7.53 -31.27
C HIS A 584 13.04 -7.89 -29.93
N THR A 585 12.24 -8.42 -29.01
CA THR A 585 12.69 -8.85 -27.69
C THR A 585 13.03 -10.33 -27.74
N VAL A 586 14.28 -10.68 -27.45
CA VAL A 586 14.78 -12.05 -27.39
C VAL A 586 15.02 -12.41 -25.93
N GLU A 587 14.19 -13.32 -25.41
CA GLU A 587 14.28 -13.85 -24.04
C GLU A 587 14.93 -15.22 -24.05
N ILE A 588 16.09 -15.31 -23.38
CA ILE A 588 16.95 -16.49 -23.40
C ILE A 588 17.05 -17.02 -21.97
N GLY A 589 16.61 -18.27 -21.77
CA GLY A 589 16.86 -19.03 -20.54
C GLY A 589 16.28 -18.46 -19.24
N GLN A 590 15.37 -17.48 -19.32
CA GLN A 590 14.74 -16.89 -18.13
C GLN A 590 13.85 -17.91 -17.41
N ALA A 591 13.97 -17.99 -16.08
CA ALA A 591 12.91 -18.57 -15.27
C ALA A 591 11.70 -17.63 -15.28
N ASN A 592 10.49 -18.16 -15.33
CA ASN A 592 9.29 -17.33 -15.52
C ASN A 592 8.84 -16.63 -14.23
N PHE A 593 8.88 -17.34 -13.10
CA PHE A 593 8.52 -16.82 -11.79
C PHE A 593 9.28 -17.56 -10.67
N THR A 594 9.23 -17.00 -9.47
CA THR A 594 9.73 -17.60 -8.21
C THR A 594 8.60 -17.67 -7.17
N VAL A 595 8.74 -18.56 -6.19
CA VAL A 595 7.76 -18.75 -5.09
C VAL A 595 8.47 -18.70 -3.75
N THR A 596 8.13 -17.72 -2.91
CA THR A 596 8.67 -17.56 -1.55
C THR A 596 7.54 -17.62 -0.51
N PRO A 597 7.76 -18.19 0.70
CA PRO A 597 8.96 -18.88 1.16
C PRO A 597 9.14 -20.28 0.51
N ALA A 598 10.26 -20.93 0.85
CA ALA A 598 10.57 -22.29 0.40
C ALA A 598 9.96 -23.40 1.29
N GLY A 599 9.67 -23.09 2.55
CA GLY A 599 9.06 -24.02 3.51
C GLY A 599 7.62 -24.38 3.15
N GLY A 600 7.14 -25.53 3.65
CA GLY A 600 5.74 -25.96 3.51
C GLY A 600 4.86 -25.51 4.68
N LEU A 601 3.55 -25.77 4.57
CA LEU A 601 2.60 -25.58 5.67
C LEU A 601 2.57 -26.85 6.53
N THR A 602 2.55 -26.72 7.85
CA THR A 602 2.37 -27.85 8.78
C THR A 602 1.65 -27.36 10.03
N ALA A 603 0.61 -28.09 10.43
CA ALA A 603 -0.20 -27.78 11.61
C ALA A 603 -0.73 -29.06 12.27
N GLY A 604 -1.30 -28.91 13.45
CA GLY A 604 -2.10 -29.93 14.13
C GLY A 604 -3.27 -29.30 14.88
N GLY A 605 -4.26 -30.10 15.24
CA GLY A 605 -5.45 -29.67 15.97
C GLY A 605 -6.38 -30.85 16.31
N PRO A 606 -7.50 -30.60 16.99
CA PRO A 606 -8.42 -31.67 17.40
C PRO A 606 -9.13 -32.34 16.22
N GLU A 607 -9.57 -33.58 16.43
CA GLU A 607 -10.54 -34.23 15.53
C GLU A 607 -11.84 -33.39 15.50
N GLY A 608 -12.35 -33.10 14.30
CA GLY A 608 -13.42 -32.11 14.08
C GLY A 608 -12.93 -30.68 13.75
N GLY A 609 -11.66 -30.36 14.00
CA GLY A 609 -11.09 -29.01 13.75
C GLY A 609 -11.64 -27.93 14.69
N PRO A 610 -11.62 -26.63 14.30
CA PRO A 610 -11.19 -26.09 13.01
C PRO A 610 -9.66 -25.97 12.88
N PHE A 611 -9.15 -26.16 11.66
CA PHE A 611 -7.72 -26.00 11.35
C PHE A 611 -7.45 -24.64 10.71
N LEU A 612 -7.02 -23.66 11.51
CA LEU A 612 -6.94 -22.25 11.13
C LEU A 612 -5.56 -21.78 10.62
N ALA A 613 -4.53 -22.63 10.70
CA ALA A 613 -3.19 -22.29 10.25
C ALA A 613 -3.13 -22.14 8.72
N THR A 614 -2.41 -21.12 8.24
CA THR A 614 -2.23 -20.80 6.82
C THR A 614 -0.78 -20.42 6.53
N GLN A 615 -0.37 -20.54 5.26
CA GLN A 615 0.90 -20.04 4.74
C GLN A 615 0.63 -19.23 3.48
N VAL A 616 0.98 -17.95 3.52
CA VAL A 616 1.00 -17.10 2.32
C VAL A 616 2.28 -17.40 1.54
N TYR A 617 2.15 -17.59 0.23
CA TYR A 617 3.26 -17.64 -0.71
C TYR A 617 3.17 -16.46 -1.68
N THR A 618 4.27 -15.72 -1.80
CA THR A 618 4.44 -14.68 -2.82
C THR A 618 5.03 -15.31 -4.08
N LEU A 619 4.24 -15.29 -5.16
CA LEU A 619 4.72 -15.54 -6.51
C LEU A 619 5.27 -14.23 -7.05
N THR A 620 6.49 -14.22 -7.56
CA THR A 620 7.10 -13.04 -8.21
C THR A 620 7.51 -13.37 -9.64
N SER A 621 7.00 -12.62 -10.62
CA SER A 621 7.42 -12.79 -12.01
C SER A 621 8.85 -12.29 -12.19
N THR A 622 9.67 -13.13 -12.83
CA THR A 622 11.05 -12.79 -13.23
C THR A 622 11.15 -12.43 -14.71
N ARG A 623 10.04 -12.43 -15.47
CA ARG A 623 9.97 -12.05 -16.90
C ARG A 623 9.06 -10.83 -17.14
N PRO A 624 9.38 -9.96 -18.12
CA PRO A 624 8.55 -8.80 -18.51
C PRO A 624 7.28 -9.20 -19.26
N THR A 625 7.24 -10.38 -19.89
CA THR A 625 6.04 -10.95 -20.53
C THR A 625 5.05 -11.52 -19.49
N PRO A 626 3.72 -11.45 -19.73
CA PRO A 626 2.72 -12.04 -18.83
C PRO A 626 2.91 -13.55 -18.57
N CYS A 627 3.02 -13.93 -17.30
CA CYS A 627 3.08 -15.31 -16.85
C CYS A 627 1.75 -15.74 -16.21
N GLN A 628 1.21 -16.89 -16.63
CA GLN A 628 0.08 -17.54 -15.97
C GLN A 628 0.57 -18.71 -15.12
N VAL A 629 0.20 -18.72 -13.83
CA VAL A 629 0.53 -19.78 -12.89
C VAL A 629 -0.75 -20.40 -12.36
N GLU A 630 -0.90 -21.71 -12.53
CA GLU A 630 -1.91 -22.51 -11.85
C GLU A 630 -1.37 -22.96 -10.49
N ILE A 631 -2.14 -22.76 -9.43
CA ILE A 631 -1.89 -23.29 -8.11
C ILE A 631 -2.92 -24.38 -7.84
N SER A 632 -2.46 -25.61 -7.62
CA SER A 632 -3.31 -26.79 -7.44
C SER A 632 -2.88 -27.63 -6.25
N ALA A 633 -3.85 -28.17 -5.51
CA ALA A 633 -3.63 -29.03 -4.36
C ALA A 633 -4.01 -30.48 -4.67
N ASN A 634 -3.18 -31.45 -4.27
CA ASN A 634 -3.44 -32.87 -4.52
C ASN A 634 -4.35 -33.55 -3.47
N GLN A 635 -4.88 -32.81 -2.51
CA GLN A 635 -5.74 -33.31 -1.43
C GLN A 635 -6.93 -32.36 -1.19
N PRO A 636 -8.17 -32.86 -1.02
CA PRO A 636 -9.37 -32.03 -0.88
C PRO A 636 -9.47 -31.31 0.47
N TRP A 637 -8.67 -31.71 1.46
CA TRP A 637 -8.58 -31.07 2.79
C TRP A 637 -7.64 -29.86 2.82
N ILE A 638 -6.97 -29.54 1.71
CA ILE A 638 -6.18 -28.31 1.53
C ILE A 638 -7.08 -27.25 0.86
N SER A 639 -6.98 -25.99 1.28
CA SER A 639 -7.63 -24.84 0.64
C SER A 639 -6.61 -23.90 -0.02
N ILE A 640 -7.05 -23.18 -1.06
CA ILE A 640 -6.28 -22.15 -1.77
C ILE A 640 -7.12 -20.87 -1.75
N ASP A 641 -6.61 -19.83 -1.11
CA ASP A 641 -7.30 -18.55 -0.82
C ASP A 641 -8.69 -18.75 -0.17
N GLY A 642 -8.81 -19.79 0.68
CA GLY A 642 -10.06 -20.22 1.31
C GLY A 642 -11.06 -20.91 0.38
N GLY A 643 -10.77 -20.98 -0.93
CA GLY A 643 -11.60 -21.57 -1.97
C GLY A 643 -11.14 -22.96 -2.44
N THR A 644 -11.68 -23.36 -3.59
CA THR A 644 -11.44 -24.64 -4.25
C THR A 644 -10.23 -24.61 -5.18
N SER A 645 -9.40 -25.66 -5.14
CA SER A 645 -8.35 -25.91 -6.14
C SER A 645 -8.93 -26.35 -7.49
N PRO A 646 -8.34 -25.96 -8.64
CA PRO A 646 -7.17 -25.08 -8.79
C PRO A 646 -7.56 -23.59 -8.86
N VAL A 647 -6.56 -22.72 -8.65
CA VAL A 647 -6.66 -21.26 -8.80
C VAL A 647 -5.62 -20.81 -9.85
N THR A 648 -5.96 -19.87 -10.73
CA THR A 648 -5.01 -19.31 -11.71
C THR A 648 -4.67 -17.86 -11.39
N VAL A 649 -3.38 -17.54 -11.39
CA VAL A 649 -2.82 -16.21 -11.13
C VAL A 649 -2.15 -15.69 -12.40
N ASN A 650 -2.39 -14.41 -12.71
CA ASN A 650 -1.75 -13.69 -13.81
C ASN A 650 -0.70 -12.71 -13.24
N LEU A 651 0.56 -12.83 -13.67
CA LEU A 651 1.64 -11.91 -13.34
C LEU A 651 2.02 -11.14 -14.61
N PRO A 652 1.55 -9.90 -14.82
CA PRO A 652 1.58 -9.26 -16.14
C PRO A 652 2.97 -8.80 -16.60
N THR A 653 3.88 -8.44 -15.68
CA THR A 653 5.21 -7.88 -16.00
C THR A 653 6.30 -8.32 -15.00
N GLN A 654 7.56 -7.96 -15.26
CA GLN A 654 8.68 -8.30 -14.40
C GLN A 654 8.55 -7.59 -13.04
N GLY A 655 8.79 -8.31 -11.95
CA GLY A 655 8.54 -7.79 -10.60
C GLY A 655 7.06 -7.73 -10.21
N SER A 656 6.12 -8.10 -11.08
CA SER A 656 4.73 -8.31 -10.66
C SER A 656 4.67 -9.42 -9.62
N THR A 657 4.03 -9.14 -8.49
CA THR A 657 3.84 -10.09 -7.39
C THR A 657 2.37 -10.45 -7.21
N ALA A 658 2.09 -11.68 -6.79
CA ALA A 658 0.80 -12.10 -6.29
C ALA A 658 0.98 -12.96 -5.03
N ASN A 659 0.10 -12.78 -4.04
CA ASN A 659 0.09 -13.58 -2.83
C ASN A 659 -1.02 -14.62 -2.92
N VAL A 660 -0.70 -15.88 -2.61
CA VAL A 660 -1.64 -17.02 -2.57
C VAL A 660 -1.58 -17.65 -1.19
N THR A 661 -2.73 -17.78 -0.54
CA THR A 661 -2.88 -18.24 0.84
C THR A 661 -3.25 -19.72 0.85
N ILE A 662 -2.32 -20.57 1.24
CA ILE A 662 -2.60 -22.00 1.43
C ILE A 662 -3.08 -22.24 2.86
N GLY A 663 -4.12 -23.04 3.02
CA GLY A 663 -4.69 -23.40 4.31
C GLY A 663 -5.34 -24.78 4.29
N TYR A 664 -6.24 -25.00 5.24
CA TYR A 664 -7.06 -26.20 5.32
C TYR A 664 -8.49 -25.90 4.89
N SER A 665 -9.17 -26.87 4.27
CA SER A 665 -10.57 -26.75 3.85
C SER A 665 -11.50 -27.36 4.91
N ALA A 666 -12.81 -27.12 4.79
CA ALA A 666 -13.80 -27.76 5.66
C ALA A 666 -13.79 -29.31 5.59
N ALA A 667 -13.18 -29.92 4.57
CA ALA A 667 -13.00 -31.37 4.51
C ALA A 667 -11.93 -31.90 5.48
N ALA A 668 -11.01 -31.04 5.96
CA ALA A 668 -10.06 -31.40 7.01
C ALA A 668 -10.76 -31.76 8.33
N ASN A 669 -11.86 -31.07 8.65
CA ASN A 669 -12.67 -31.31 9.85
C ASN A 669 -13.35 -32.70 9.87
N SER A 670 -13.38 -33.42 8.73
CA SER A 670 -13.93 -34.77 8.60
C SER A 670 -12.87 -35.87 8.62
N LEU A 671 -11.61 -35.52 8.90
CA LEU A 671 -10.52 -36.48 9.09
C LEU A 671 -10.53 -37.02 10.54
N ALA A 672 -10.20 -38.29 10.71
CA ALA A 672 -10.03 -38.90 12.02
C ALA A 672 -8.63 -38.60 12.59
N ALA A 673 -8.39 -38.86 13.88
CA ALA A 673 -7.06 -38.72 14.46
C ALA A 673 -5.96 -39.48 13.68
N GLY A 674 -4.87 -38.79 13.32
CA GLY A 674 -3.79 -39.30 12.49
C GLY A 674 -3.01 -38.22 11.73
N LEU A 675 -1.87 -38.61 11.13
CA LEU A 675 -1.04 -37.72 10.32
C LEU A 675 -1.42 -37.82 8.83
N TYR A 676 -1.66 -36.68 8.21
CA TYR A 676 -2.00 -36.53 6.80
C TYR A 676 -0.98 -35.65 6.08
N SER A 677 -0.61 -36.04 4.86
CA SER A 677 0.33 -35.28 4.02
C SER A 677 -0.24 -35.07 2.62
N GLY A 678 0.00 -33.87 2.09
CA GLY A 678 -0.38 -33.44 0.75
C GLY A 678 0.63 -32.45 0.19
N THR A 679 0.31 -31.86 -0.94
CA THR A 679 1.22 -31.02 -1.71
C THR A 679 0.42 -30.00 -2.51
N VAL A 680 0.90 -28.76 -2.50
CA VAL A 680 0.50 -27.72 -3.44
C VAL A 680 1.55 -27.62 -4.55
N ALA A 681 1.11 -27.64 -5.80
CA ALA A 681 1.93 -27.40 -6.98
C ALA A 681 1.64 -26.02 -7.54
N PHE A 682 2.70 -25.31 -7.92
CA PHE A 682 2.68 -24.04 -8.62
C PHE A 682 3.20 -24.32 -10.03
N THR A 683 2.28 -24.43 -10.99
CA THR A 683 2.53 -24.93 -12.35
C THR A 683 2.43 -23.78 -13.34
N ASN A 684 3.45 -23.58 -14.16
CA ASN A 684 3.41 -22.59 -15.23
C ASN A 684 2.55 -23.06 -16.40
N LEU A 685 1.64 -22.21 -16.88
CA LEU A 685 0.86 -22.42 -18.09
C LEU A 685 1.47 -21.69 -19.31
N THR A 686 2.41 -20.76 -19.10
CA THR A 686 3.13 -20.04 -20.16
C THR A 686 4.31 -20.89 -20.68
N THR A 687 4.44 -20.99 -22.01
CA THR A 687 5.54 -21.71 -22.68
C THR A 687 6.83 -20.86 -22.71
N PRO A 688 8.03 -21.44 -22.48
CA PRO A 688 8.28 -22.77 -21.91
C PRO A 688 7.91 -22.80 -20.41
N PRO A 689 7.39 -23.93 -19.89
CA PRO A 689 6.88 -24.01 -18.52
C PRO A 689 8.01 -24.14 -17.49
N LEU A 690 8.70 -23.02 -17.24
CA LEU A 690 9.81 -22.91 -16.30
C LEU A 690 9.35 -22.22 -14.99
N GLY A 691 10.08 -22.48 -13.90
CA GLY A 691 9.78 -21.95 -12.56
C GLY A 691 8.81 -22.78 -11.72
N ASN A 692 8.33 -23.93 -12.23
CA ASN A 692 7.42 -24.80 -11.48
C ASN A 692 7.98 -25.19 -10.11
N ALA A 693 7.13 -25.13 -9.08
CA ALA A 693 7.50 -25.42 -7.70
C ALA A 693 6.45 -26.27 -6.99
N THR A 694 6.85 -26.98 -5.94
CA THR A 694 5.92 -27.68 -5.03
C THR A 694 6.20 -27.29 -3.59
N ARG A 695 5.17 -27.34 -2.74
CA ARG A 695 5.25 -27.10 -1.29
C ARG A 695 4.48 -28.18 -0.55
N PRO A 696 5.06 -28.87 0.44
CA PRO A 696 4.33 -29.86 1.22
C PRO A 696 3.32 -29.17 2.13
N VAL A 697 2.21 -29.87 2.39
CA VAL A 697 1.23 -29.49 3.41
C VAL A 697 0.99 -30.70 4.30
N ASN A 698 1.24 -30.58 5.60
CA ASN A 698 0.98 -31.65 6.57
C ASN A 698 -0.10 -31.22 7.57
N LEU A 699 -0.87 -32.19 8.07
CA LEU A 699 -1.88 -32.00 9.09
C LEU A 699 -1.88 -33.17 10.09
N GLU A 700 -1.69 -32.87 11.37
CA GLU A 700 -1.72 -33.87 12.45
C GLU A 700 -3.04 -33.73 13.24
N VAL A 701 -4.00 -34.58 12.93
CA VAL A 701 -5.34 -34.56 13.51
C VAL A 701 -5.35 -35.31 14.83
N GLY A 702 -6.02 -34.74 15.84
CA GLY A 702 -6.07 -35.24 17.21
C GLY A 702 -4.98 -34.66 18.14
N ARG A 703 -3.95 -33.99 17.60
CA ARG A 703 -2.79 -33.50 18.35
C ARG A 703 -2.61 -32.00 18.12
N TYR A 704 -2.67 -31.20 19.18
CA TYR A 704 -2.52 -29.74 19.08
C TYR A 704 -1.06 -29.37 18.86
N SER A 705 -0.78 -28.34 18.06
CA SER A 705 0.59 -27.89 17.75
C SER A 705 0.76 -26.41 18.05
N TYR A 706 1.73 -26.06 18.91
CA TYR A 706 2.06 -24.70 19.30
C TYR A 706 3.52 -24.40 18.97
N THR A 707 3.80 -23.30 18.28
CA THR A 707 5.14 -22.98 17.75
C THR A 707 5.67 -21.68 18.36
N SER A 708 6.98 -21.59 18.56
CA SER A 708 7.67 -20.38 19.01
C SER A 708 7.50 -19.23 18.01
N ALA A 709 7.13 -18.04 18.51
CA ALA A 709 6.90 -16.83 17.71
C ALA A 709 8.03 -15.78 17.87
N ASP A 710 8.93 -16.01 18.82
CA ASP A 710 10.13 -15.24 19.18
C ASP A 710 11.40 -15.73 18.45
N THR A 711 11.32 -16.85 17.74
CA THR A 711 12.42 -17.44 16.95
C THR A 711 12.46 -16.93 15.51
N PRO A 712 13.66 -16.79 14.87
CA PRO A 712 14.95 -17.31 15.33
C PRO A 712 15.66 -16.41 16.35
N ILE A 713 16.30 -17.03 17.36
CA ILE A 713 17.08 -16.34 18.40
C ILE A 713 18.57 -16.71 18.27
N PRO A 714 19.47 -15.75 18.01
CA PRO A 714 20.91 -15.99 18.02
C PRO A 714 21.39 -16.49 19.38
N MET A 715 22.32 -17.45 19.37
CA MET A 715 22.97 -17.99 20.56
C MET A 715 24.48 -17.65 20.50
N PRO A 716 24.93 -16.57 21.14
CA PRO A 716 26.36 -16.28 21.29
C PRO A 716 27.07 -17.38 22.10
N ASP A 717 28.38 -17.46 21.91
CA ASP A 717 29.34 -18.23 22.72
C ASP A 717 29.09 -18.03 24.23
N LEU A 718 29.02 -19.12 25.01
CA LEU A 718 28.75 -19.16 26.46
C LEU A 718 27.44 -18.48 26.91
N SER A 719 26.44 -18.36 26.04
CA SER A 719 25.17 -17.69 26.37
C SER A 719 24.11 -18.61 27.04
N THR A 720 23.08 -17.98 27.63
CA THR A 720 21.80 -18.63 27.92
C THR A 720 20.72 -17.94 27.09
N VAL A 721 20.01 -18.71 26.28
CA VAL A 721 18.81 -18.27 25.53
C VAL A 721 17.57 -18.82 26.21
N VAL A 722 16.52 -18.00 26.28
CA VAL A 722 15.20 -18.38 26.78
C VAL A 722 14.17 -18.00 25.73
N SER A 723 13.25 -18.91 25.44
CA SER A 723 12.15 -18.73 24.50
C SER A 723 10.85 -19.27 25.10
N THR A 724 9.71 -18.71 24.73
CA THR A 724 8.43 -19.02 25.39
C THR A 724 7.26 -19.26 24.43
N ILE A 725 6.37 -20.16 24.83
CA ILE A 725 5.08 -20.40 24.16
C ILE A 725 3.97 -20.24 25.19
N ASN A 726 3.03 -19.34 24.93
CA ASN A 726 1.88 -19.08 25.79
C ASN A 726 0.64 -19.80 25.24
N ILE A 727 0.09 -20.75 26.01
CA ILE A 727 -1.06 -21.57 25.60
C ILE A 727 -2.30 -21.16 26.39
N ALA A 728 -3.35 -20.72 25.69
CA ALA A 728 -4.63 -20.35 26.30
C ALA A 728 -5.57 -21.55 26.49
N ASP A 729 -5.41 -22.62 25.71
CA ASP A 729 -6.30 -23.79 25.73
C ASP A 729 -6.28 -24.51 27.08
N VAL A 730 -7.43 -25.06 27.48
CA VAL A 730 -7.62 -25.77 28.76
C VAL A 730 -7.97 -27.22 28.51
N TYR A 731 -6.94 -28.06 28.40
CA TYR A 731 -7.04 -29.51 28.47
C TYR A 731 -5.83 -30.08 29.23
N CYS A 732 -5.87 -31.37 29.57
CA CYS A 732 -4.77 -32.07 30.23
C CYS A 732 -3.91 -32.84 29.23
N ILE A 733 -2.61 -32.85 29.47
CA ILE A 733 -1.59 -33.48 28.64
C ILE A 733 -1.67 -35.00 28.77
N GLY A 734 -1.78 -35.71 27.64
CA GLY A 734 -1.66 -37.17 27.58
C GLY A 734 -0.32 -37.65 27.02
N ASP A 735 0.32 -36.81 26.20
CA ASP A 735 1.64 -37.03 25.61
C ASP A 735 2.16 -35.70 24.99
N VAL A 736 3.49 -35.55 24.87
CA VAL A 736 4.18 -34.34 24.38
C VAL A 736 5.37 -34.71 23.49
N ASP A 737 5.35 -34.32 22.23
CA ASP A 737 6.57 -34.19 21.41
C ASP A 737 7.10 -32.76 21.47
N VAL A 738 8.42 -32.61 21.38
CA VAL A 738 9.10 -31.32 21.26
C VAL A 738 10.02 -31.31 20.02
N PRO A 739 9.53 -30.85 18.85
CA PRO A 739 10.38 -30.49 17.72
C PRO A 739 11.30 -29.32 18.07
N VAL A 740 12.61 -29.52 17.92
CA VAL A 740 13.65 -28.51 18.15
C VAL A 740 14.55 -28.43 16.91
N ASN A 741 14.80 -27.20 16.45
CA ASN A 741 15.75 -26.88 15.39
C ASN A 741 16.71 -25.79 15.89
N ILE A 742 17.94 -26.18 16.18
CA ILE A 742 19.04 -25.30 16.59
C ILE A 742 20.19 -25.56 15.62
N SER A 743 20.72 -24.52 14.99
CA SER A 743 22.03 -24.60 14.36
C SER A 743 23.10 -24.21 15.36
N HIS A 744 24.16 -25.02 15.49
CA HIS A 744 25.29 -24.78 16.39
C HIS A 744 26.48 -25.62 15.95
N THR A 745 27.69 -25.05 15.99
CA THR A 745 28.88 -25.76 15.50
C THR A 745 29.16 -27.04 16.28
N TYR A 746 29.13 -27.03 17.62
CA TYR A 746 29.17 -28.25 18.44
C TYR A 746 27.97 -28.34 19.42
N ILE A 747 27.16 -29.40 19.31
CA ILE A 747 26.01 -29.63 20.20
C ILE A 747 26.38 -30.30 21.53
N GLY A 748 27.61 -30.79 21.66
CA GLY A 748 28.17 -31.32 22.92
C GLY A 748 28.30 -30.27 24.03
N ASP A 749 28.09 -29.00 23.70
CA ASP A 749 28.23 -27.89 24.63
C ASP A 749 26.88 -27.32 25.08
N LEU A 750 25.81 -27.66 24.35
CA LEU A 750 24.45 -27.26 24.64
C LEU A 750 23.80 -28.08 25.76
N THR A 751 23.00 -27.40 26.55
CA THR A 751 21.99 -27.95 27.47
C THR A 751 20.64 -27.35 27.11
N VAL A 752 19.61 -28.17 26.91
CA VAL A 752 18.26 -27.73 26.50
C VAL A 752 17.24 -28.26 27.50
N GLU A 753 16.49 -27.36 28.13
CA GLU A 753 15.55 -27.64 29.23
C GLU A 753 14.17 -27.07 28.88
N LEU A 754 13.12 -27.90 28.97
CA LEU A 754 11.73 -27.47 28.79
C LEU A 754 11.03 -27.47 30.16
N THR A 755 10.38 -26.36 30.50
CA THR A 755 9.61 -26.18 31.73
C THR A 755 8.13 -25.92 31.44
N SER A 756 7.24 -26.65 32.12
CA SER A 756 5.77 -26.50 32.02
C SER A 756 5.23 -25.33 32.85
N PRO A 757 4.00 -24.85 32.60
CA PRO A 757 3.32 -23.85 33.43
C PRO A 757 3.09 -24.27 34.89
N GLN A 758 3.32 -25.54 35.24
CA GLN A 758 3.27 -26.06 36.62
C GLN A 758 4.66 -26.25 37.26
N GLY A 759 5.74 -25.81 36.59
CA GLY A 759 7.10 -25.84 37.12
C GLY A 759 7.84 -27.17 37.01
N THR A 760 7.26 -28.18 36.36
CA THR A 760 8.00 -29.41 35.99
C THR A 760 9.00 -29.08 34.89
N THR A 761 10.24 -29.55 35.03
CA THR A 761 11.31 -29.30 34.05
C THR A 761 11.93 -30.62 33.59
N VAL A 762 12.07 -30.79 32.27
CA VAL A 762 12.68 -31.96 31.63
C VAL A 762 13.84 -31.47 30.76
N ARG A 763 15.03 -32.06 30.92
CA ARG A 763 16.20 -31.71 30.10
C ARG A 763 16.25 -32.57 28.84
N LEU A 764 15.83 -31.98 27.73
CA LEU A 764 15.78 -32.60 26.40
C LEU A 764 17.18 -32.96 25.88
N HIS A 765 18.11 -32.01 25.97
CA HIS A 765 19.51 -32.18 25.54
C HIS A 765 20.49 -31.87 26.68
N ASN A 766 21.51 -32.70 26.84
CA ASN A 766 22.41 -32.71 27.99
C ASN A 766 23.84 -33.02 27.55
N ARG A 767 24.39 -32.18 26.66
CA ARG A 767 25.79 -32.22 26.20
C ARG A 767 26.23 -33.52 25.51
N THR A 768 25.30 -34.29 24.94
CA THR A 768 25.66 -35.42 24.07
C THR A 768 25.95 -34.96 22.64
N GLY A 769 26.48 -35.84 21.80
CA GLY A 769 26.93 -35.54 20.43
C GLY A 769 28.40 -35.13 20.34
N GLY A 770 28.90 -34.35 21.31
CA GLY A 770 30.29 -33.88 21.31
C GLY A 770 30.54 -32.90 20.17
N SER A 771 31.59 -33.14 19.38
CA SER A 771 31.97 -32.30 18.23
C SER A 771 31.08 -32.56 16.99
N ALA A 772 29.77 -32.53 17.16
CA ALA A 772 28.78 -32.75 16.10
C ALA A 772 27.91 -31.50 15.95
N ASP A 773 27.70 -31.10 14.70
CA ASP A 773 26.91 -29.92 14.31
C ASP A 773 25.39 -30.17 14.43
N ASP A 774 24.65 -29.11 14.77
CA ASP A 774 23.18 -28.93 14.72
C ASP A 774 22.26 -29.92 15.49
N ILE A 775 21.27 -29.39 16.22
CA ILE A 775 20.15 -30.15 16.79
C ILE A 775 18.92 -29.95 15.91
N VAL A 776 18.69 -30.88 14.97
CA VAL A 776 17.43 -30.98 14.21
C VAL A 776 16.72 -32.28 14.63
N ARG A 777 15.90 -32.20 15.68
CA ARG A 777 15.31 -33.39 16.33
C ARG A 777 13.93 -33.08 16.93
N THR A 778 12.99 -34.01 16.75
CA THR A 778 11.82 -34.12 17.64
C THR A 778 12.19 -35.00 18.82
N TYR A 779 12.00 -34.52 20.04
CA TYR A 779 12.03 -35.35 21.25
C TYR A 779 10.64 -35.95 21.47
N ASP A 780 10.56 -37.28 21.58
CA ASP A 780 9.33 -38.09 21.64
C ASP A 780 9.58 -39.28 22.59
N GLN A 781 8.61 -39.57 23.47
CA GLN A 781 8.78 -40.47 24.60
C GLN A 781 8.69 -41.96 24.21
N GLY A 782 9.85 -42.56 23.97
CA GLY A 782 10.00 -43.96 23.54
C GLY A 782 10.52 -44.09 22.12
N VAL A 783 10.51 -43.01 21.33
CA VAL A 783 11.08 -42.93 19.98
C VAL A 783 12.43 -42.21 20.00
N THR A 784 12.46 -40.99 20.54
CA THR A 784 13.64 -40.11 20.59
C THR A 784 13.70 -39.43 21.95
N ASN A 785 13.94 -40.25 22.98
CA ASN A 785 13.96 -39.82 24.38
C ASN A 785 14.91 -38.63 24.64
N PRO A 786 14.59 -37.76 25.61
CA PRO A 786 15.57 -36.91 26.28
C PRO A 786 16.82 -37.68 26.76
N ASP A 787 17.97 -37.02 26.77
CA ASP A 787 19.25 -37.57 27.28
C ASP A 787 19.69 -36.98 28.64
N GLY A 788 18.94 -36.00 29.15
CA GLY A 788 19.10 -35.40 30.47
C GLY A 788 18.16 -35.98 31.53
N PRO A 789 18.15 -35.40 32.75
CA PRO A 789 17.17 -35.75 33.77
C PRO A 789 15.73 -35.37 33.38
N GLY A 790 14.79 -36.22 33.79
CA GLY A 790 13.36 -36.12 33.49
C GLY A 790 12.92 -37.00 32.33
N SER A 791 11.61 -37.06 32.09
CA SER A 791 10.95 -37.73 30.97
C SER A 791 9.81 -36.86 30.48
N LEU A 792 9.49 -36.89 29.18
CA LEU A 792 8.34 -36.15 28.66
C LEU A 792 7.00 -36.65 29.28
N ASN A 793 6.98 -37.90 29.78
CA ASN A 793 5.87 -38.43 30.59
C ASN A 793 5.64 -37.67 31.90
N ASP A 794 6.63 -36.93 32.43
CA ASP A 794 6.49 -36.17 33.68
C ASP A 794 5.47 -35.02 33.53
N PHE A 795 5.18 -34.62 32.28
CA PHE A 795 4.13 -33.67 31.94
C PHE A 795 2.72 -34.28 31.89
N ASN A 796 2.58 -35.61 31.84
CA ASN A 796 1.27 -36.25 31.64
C ASN A 796 0.35 -36.07 32.85
N GLY A 797 -0.91 -35.75 32.58
CA GLY A 797 -1.91 -35.36 33.58
C GLY A 797 -1.85 -33.89 34.02
N GLN A 798 -0.82 -33.12 33.64
CA GLN A 798 -0.76 -31.68 33.88
C GLN A 798 -1.70 -30.92 32.94
N PHE A 799 -2.17 -29.75 33.34
CA PHE A 799 -2.90 -28.85 32.43
C PHE A 799 -1.92 -28.20 31.44
N VAL A 800 -2.33 -28.05 30.18
CA VAL A 800 -1.49 -27.42 29.14
C VAL A 800 -1.38 -25.90 29.28
N THR A 801 -2.37 -25.27 29.92
CA THR A 801 -2.58 -23.82 29.93
C THR A 801 -1.50 -23.04 30.68
N GLY A 802 -1.08 -21.90 30.11
CA GLY A 802 -0.06 -20.99 30.65
C GLY A 802 1.22 -20.92 29.80
N THR A 803 2.29 -20.40 30.40
CA THR A 803 3.59 -20.18 29.73
C THR A 803 4.49 -21.41 29.83
N TRP A 804 4.83 -21.98 28.68
CA TRP A 804 5.92 -22.94 28.53
C TRP A 804 7.22 -22.22 28.22
N THR A 805 8.32 -22.70 28.80
CA THR A 805 9.64 -22.06 28.68
C THR A 805 10.66 -23.07 28.19
N LEU A 806 11.27 -22.82 27.02
CA LEU A 806 12.47 -23.52 26.58
C LEU A 806 13.70 -22.68 26.96
N ARG A 807 14.59 -23.27 27.74
CA ARG A 807 15.86 -22.68 28.15
C ARG A 807 17.01 -23.45 27.51
N ILE A 808 17.86 -22.75 26.79
CA ILE A 808 19.07 -23.28 26.16
C ILE A 808 20.26 -22.61 26.84
N VAL A 809 21.29 -23.39 27.17
CA VAL A 809 22.55 -22.91 27.72
C VAL A 809 23.67 -23.47 26.86
N ASP A 810 24.58 -22.62 26.40
CA ASP A 810 25.88 -23.04 25.90
C ASP A 810 26.89 -23.09 27.06
N ASN A 811 27.73 -24.12 27.09
CA ASN A 811 28.55 -24.50 28.25
C ASN A 811 30.00 -24.84 27.88
N ALA A 812 30.49 -24.44 26.70
CA ALA A 812 31.91 -24.36 26.37
C ALA A 812 32.19 -23.07 25.59
N ALA A 813 33.47 -22.77 25.38
CA ALA A 813 33.88 -21.58 24.64
C ALA A 813 34.17 -21.90 23.16
N ILE A 814 34.17 -20.87 22.30
CA ILE A 814 34.54 -20.83 20.87
C ILE A 814 33.36 -20.97 19.90
N ASP A 815 32.42 -21.87 20.19
CA ASP A 815 31.31 -22.19 19.29
C ASP A 815 30.11 -21.25 19.49
N SER A 816 29.23 -21.16 18.49
CA SER A 816 28.02 -20.32 18.58
C SER A 816 26.97 -20.78 17.55
N GLY A 817 25.76 -20.22 17.60
CA GLY A 817 24.68 -20.63 16.72
C GLY A 817 23.39 -19.84 16.82
N THR A 818 22.26 -20.51 16.60
CA THR A 818 20.91 -19.90 16.56
C THR A 818 19.85 -20.97 16.84
N LEU A 819 18.93 -20.68 17.76
CA LEU A 819 17.66 -21.39 17.88
C LEU A 819 16.79 -20.98 16.70
N ASN A 820 16.69 -21.83 15.69
CA ASN A 820 15.98 -21.55 14.44
C ASN A 820 14.46 -21.61 14.67
N SER A 821 13.98 -22.63 15.38
CA SER A 821 12.58 -22.78 15.82
C SER A 821 12.42 -23.92 16.83
N TRP A 822 11.33 -23.88 17.60
CA TRP A 822 10.82 -25.06 18.33
C TRP A 822 9.30 -25.06 18.41
N SER A 823 8.72 -26.20 18.78
CA SER A 823 7.29 -26.32 19.02
C SER A 823 6.97 -27.38 20.09
N LEU A 824 5.72 -27.38 20.52
CA LEU A 824 5.09 -28.41 21.33
C LEU A 824 3.99 -29.07 20.50
N LYS A 825 4.02 -30.40 20.36
CA LYS A 825 2.87 -31.16 19.86
C LYS A 825 2.30 -31.99 21.00
N ILE A 826 1.04 -31.76 21.34
CA ILE A 826 0.45 -32.28 22.57
C ILE A 826 -0.81 -33.07 22.24
N LEU A 827 -0.82 -34.34 22.65
CA LEU A 827 -2.01 -35.18 22.62
C LEU A 827 -2.82 -34.89 23.89
N PRO A 828 -4.12 -34.58 23.81
CA PRO A 828 -4.96 -34.37 24.99
C PRO A 828 -5.33 -35.71 25.65
N LEU A 829 -5.40 -35.74 26.99
CA LEU A 829 -6.15 -36.77 27.70
C LEU A 829 -7.67 -36.55 27.47
N PRO A 830 -8.45 -37.63 27.26
CA PRO A 830 -9.91 -37.52 27.15
C PRO A 830 -10.59 -37.17 28.48
N ALA A 831 -9.90 -37.36 29.62
CA ALA A 831 -10.34 -36.94 30.94
C ALA A 831 -9.15 -36.76 31.89
N CYS A 832 -9.26 -35.83 32.85
CA CYS A 832 -8.33 -35.66 33.97
C CYS A 832 -9.08 -35.14 35.20
N ALA A 833 -8.45 -35.21 36.37
CA ALA A 833 -8.98 -34.60 37.58
C ALA A 833 -8.85 -33.06 37.52
N PRO A 834 -9.73 -32.30 38.18
CA PRO A 834 -9.60 -30.85 38.28
C PRO A 834 -8.38 -30.46 39.14
N GLN A 835 -7.94 -29.21 39.02
CA GLN A 835 -6.85 -28.64 39.82
C GLN A 835 -7.39 -27.53 40.74
N ALA A 836 -6.95 -27.53 42.00
CA ALA A 836 -6.96 -26.35 42.86
C ALA A 836 -5.52 -25.88 43.09
N ARG A 837 -5.30 -24.56 43.20
CA ARG A 837 -3.97 -23.97 43.40
C ARG A 837 -3.94 -23.18 44.70
N ASN A 838 -2.77 -23.06 45.33
CA ASN A 838 -2.63 -22.26 46.55
C ASN A 838 -2.79 -20.78 46.21
N ILE A 839 -3.52 -20.04 47.02
CA ILE A 839 -3.71 -18.59 46.88
C ILE A 839 -3.35 -17.87 48.19
N SER A 840 -2.98 -16.60 48.08
CA SER A 840 -2.80 -15.70 49.22
C SER A 840 -3.70 -14.47 49.05
N ALA A 841 -4.28 -13.99 50.14
CA ALA A 841 -5.14 -12.81 50.14
C ALA A 841 -4.88 -11.94 51.37
N ASN A 842 -4.92 -10.62 51.18
CA ASN A 842 -4.94 -9.67 52.30
C ASN A 842 -6.38 -9.19 52.49
N VAL A 843 -6.85 -9.15 53.74
CA VAL A 843 -8.22 -8.81 54.12
C VAL A 843 -8.18 -7.71 55.19
N PRO A 844 -8.94 -6.61 55.07
CA PRO A 844 -8.99 -5.58 56.12
C PRO A 844 -9.45 -6.14 57.48
N ASP A 845 -9.05 -5.48 58.56
CA ASP A 845 -9.62 -5.73 59.89
C ASP A 845 -11.16 -5.58 59.88
N SER A 846 -11.87 -6.48 60.55
CA SER A 846 -13.34 -6.52 60.67
C SER A 846 -14.21 -6.58 59.38
N VAL A 847 -13.66 -6.50 58.15
CA VAL A 847 -14.47 -6.45 56.90
C VAL A 847 -14.66 -7.81 56.23
N SER A 848 -15.91 -8.12 55.86
CA SER A 848 -16.26 -9.30 55.07
C SER A 848 -15.81 -9.21 53.59
N THR A 849 -14.72 -9.89 53.25
CA THR A 849 -14.09 -9.86 51.91
C THR A 849 -14.41 -11.10 51.07
N ASN A 850 -14.72 -10.91 49.78
CA ASN A 850 -14.95 -12.00 48.83
C ASN A 850 -13.62 -12.55 48.28
N LEU A 851 -13.29 -13.80 48.60
CA LEU A 851 -12.08 -14.49 48.14
C LEU A 851 -12.40 -15.37 46.92
N MET A 852 -11.75 -15.08 45.79
CA MET A 852 -11.86 -15.91 44.58
C MET A 852 -10.89 -17.09 44.65
N LEU A 853 -11.43 -18.30 44.56
CA LEU A 853 -10.69 -19.55 44.68
C LEU A 853 -10.15 -19.99 43.32
N ASP A 854 -8.84 -20.17 43.21
CA ASP A 854 -8.21 -20.68 41.99
C ASP A 854 -8.51 -22.19 41.85
N VAL A 855 -9.47 -22.48 40.96
CA VAL A 855 -9.92 -23.82 40.58
C VAL A 855 -10.12 -23.93 39.06
N LEU A 856 -9.54 -24.99 38.48
CA LEU A 856 -9.43 -25.25 37.04
C LEU A 856 -9.94 -26.67 36.70
N SER A 857 -10.63 -26.82 35.57
CA SER A 857 -11.10 -28.10 35.03
C SER A 857 -11.34 -27.98 33.52
N ILE A 858 -11.27 -29.11 32.82
CA ILE A 858 -11.73 -29.30 31.44
C ILE A 858 -13.27 -29.35 31.31
N ASN A 859 -13.99 -29.47 32.44
CA ASN A 859 -15.45 -29.53 32.55
C ASN A 859 -16.06 -28.27 33.23
N PRO A 860 -15.80 -27.03 32.75
CA PRO A 860 -16.16 -25.81 33.49
C PRO A 860 -17.64 -25.66 33.91
N PRO A 861 -18.67 -26.19 33.20
CA PRO A 861 -20.07 -26.10 33.65
C PRO A 861 -20.40 -26.95 34.90
N ALA A 862 -19.53 -27.90 35.28
CA ALA A 862 -19.69 -28.74 36.46
C ALA A 862 -18.73 -28.37 37.61
N LEU A 863 -17.77 -27.48 37.35
CA LEU A 863 -16.70 -27.13 38.27
C LEU A 863 -17.18 -26.26 39.44
N GLN A 864 -16.97 -26.76 40.66
CA GLN A 864 -17.30 -26.11 41.94
C GLN A 864 -16.06 -26.16 42.86
N ALA A 865 -15.94 -25.22 43.81
CA ALA A 865 -14.97 -25.35 44.88
C ALA A 865 -15.60 -26.00 46.13
N VAL A 866 -14.84 -26.86 46.80
CA VAL A 866 -15.23 -27.53 48.05
C VAL A 866 -14.29 -27.10 49.16
N ILE A 867 -14.81 -26.41 50.16
CA ILE A 867 -14.11 -26.01 51.38
C ILE A 867 -13.84 -27.25 52.23
N MET A 868 -12.58 -27.47 52.61
CA MET A 868 -12.08 -28.69 53.29
C MET A 868 -11.71 -28.45 54.76
N SER A 869 -11.29 -27.23 55.11
CA SER A 869 -11.18 -26.77 56.50
C SER A 869 -11.85 -25.40 56.67
N LEU A 870 -12.13 -25.00 57.91
CA LEU A 870 -12.53 -23.63 58.23
C LEU A 870 -11.31 -22.83 58.74
N PRO A 871 -11.32 -21.49 58.58
CA PRO A 871 -10.37 -20.60 59.24
C PRO A 871 -10.41 -20.73 60.77
N ALA A 872 -9.31 -20.34 61.42
CA ALA A 872 -9.16 -20.36 62.87
C ALA A 872 -9.58 -19.04 63.53
N ASN A 873 -9.48 -17.92 62.81
CA ASN A 873 -9.66 -16.56 63.33
C ASN A 873 -10.69 -15.74 62.54
N GLY A 874 -11.64 -16.41 61.89
CA GLY A 874 -12.76 -15.81 61.17
C GLY A 874 -13.83 -16.83 60.79
N THR A 875 -14.79 -16.43 59.97
CA THR A 875 -15.87 -17.28 59.42
C THR A 875 -15.94 -17.20 57.91
N LEU A 876 -16.26 -18.32 57.25
CA LEU A 876 -16.55 -18.35 55.82
C LEU A 876 -18.06 -18.35 55.57
N HIS A 877 -18.48 -17.63 54.54
CA HIS A 877 -19.84 -17.66 54.01
C HIS A 877 -19.80 -18.00 52.52
N ASP A 878 -20.73 -18.83 52.07
CA ASP A 878 -21.08 -18.94 50.66
C ASP A 878 -21.96 -17.73 50.29
N PRO A 879 -21.57 -16.89 49.31
CA PRO A 879 -22.39 -15.76 48.86
C PRO A 879 -23.82 -16.14 48.43
N ASN A 880 -24.06 -17.40 48.05
CA ASN A 880 -25.35 -17.91 47.58
C ASN A 880 -26.15 -18.67 48.65
N ALA A 881 -25.52 -19.05 49.77
CA ALA A 881 -26.14 -19.96 50.76
C ALA A 881 -25.91 -19.60 52.24
N GLY A 882 -25.06 -18.62 52.56
CA GLY A 882 -24.84 -18.12 53.92
C GLY A 882 -23.66 -18.75 54.66
N LEU A 883 -23.67 -18.68 55.99
CA LEU A 883 -22.56 -19.08 56.87
C LEU A 883 -22.21 -20.57 56.73
N ILE A 884 -20.93 -20.89 56.51
CA ILE A 884 -20.40 -22.24 56.42
C ILE A 884 -19.93 -22.71 57.81
N THR A 885 -20.72 -23.57 58.46
CA THR A 885 -20.45 -24.05 59.83
C THR A 885 -19.89 -25.48 59.91
N THR A 886 -19.81 -26.20 58.79
CA THR A 886 -19.37 -27.61 58.73
C THR A 886 -18.62 -27.87 57.44
N VAL A 887 -17.56 -28.67 57.49
CA VAL A 887 -16.75 -29.09 56.33
C VAL A 887 -16.68 -30.62 56.22
N PRO A 888 -16.51 -31.21 55.02
CA PRO A 888 -16.38 -30.52 53.73
C PRO A 888 -17.69 -29.86 53.26
N TYR A 889 -17.58 -28.71 52.60
CA TYR A 889 -18.71 -27.92 52.11
C TYR A 889 -18.51 -27.51 50.65
N THR A 890 -19.44 -27.90 49.78
CA THR A 890 -19.42 -27.53 48.36
C THR A 890 -20.14 -26.20 48.14
N LEU A 891 -19.49 -25.23 47.51
CA LEU A 891 -20.11 -23.92 47.23
C LEU A 891 -21.24 -24.05 46.20
N ALA A 892 -22.40 -23.49 46.55
CA ALA A 892 -23.62 -23.54 45.75
C ALA A 892 -23.49 -22.76 44.42
N ALA A 893 -24.37 -23.09 43.47
CA ALA A 893 -24.44 -22.46 42.14
C ALA A 893 -23.10 -22.46 41.35
N ASN A 894 -22.35 -23.58 41.40
CA ASN A 894 -20.99 -23.69 40.85
C ASN A 894 -20.01 -22.66 41.45
N GLY A 895 -20.12 -22.40 42.76
CA GLY A 895 -19.40 -21.33 43.42
C GLY A 895 -17.87 -21.51 43.38
N LYS A 896 -17.19 -20.41 43.09
CA LYS A 896 -15.73 -20.23 43.20
C LYS A 896 -15.34 -19.09 44.14
N ILE A 897 -16.29 -18.55 44.91
CA ILE A 897 -16.07 -17.39 45.79
C ILE A 897 -16.52 -17.76 47.20
N ALA A 898 -15.61 -17.64 48.17
CA ALA A 898 -15.94 -17.74 49.59
C ALA A 898 -15.79 -16.36 50.23
N ARG A 899 -16.81 -15.87 50.92
CA ARG A 899 -16.76 -14.58 51.64
C ARG A 899 -16.19 -14.83 53.04
N TYR A 900 -14.97 -14.37 53.28
CA TYR A 900 -14.30 -14.47 54.58
C TYR A 900 -14.56 -13.22 55.41
N GLN A 901 -15.03 -13.43 56.64
CA GLN A 901 -15.19 -12.42 57.67
C GLN A 901 -14.15 -12.70 58.76
N PRO A 902 -13.17 -11.82 59.03
CA PRO A 902 -12.31 -11.98 60.19
C PRO A 902 -13.12 -11.84 61.49
N ASN A 903 -12.66 -12.48 62.56
CA ASN A 903 -13.17 -12.22 63.91
C ASN A 903 -12.93 -10.74 64.25
N ALA A 904 -13.86 -10.11 64.97
CA ALA A 904 -13.73 -8.72 65.39
C ALA A 904 -12.39 -8.50 66.12
N TYR A 905 -11.66 -7.45 65.72
CA TYR A 905 -10.33 -7.07 66.24
C TYR A 905 -9.21 -8.11 66.03
N TYR A 906 -9.44 -9.17 65.25
CA TYR A 906 -8.35 -10.09 64.89
C TYR A 906 -7.47 -9.49 63.79
N ILE A 907 -6.16 -9.53 64.02
CA ILE A 907 -5.11 -9.20 63.06
C ILE A 907 -4.01 -10.26 63.14
N GLY A 908 -3.57 -10.76 61.99
CA GLY A 908 -2.65 -11.87 61.90
C GLY A 908 -2.92 -12.83 60.74
N PRO A 909 -2.13 -13.91 60.64
CA PRO A 909 -2.32 -14.94 59.63
C PRO A 909 -3.48 -15.88 59.98
N ASP A 910 -4.38 -16.09 59.03
CA ASP A 910 -5.42 -17.11 59.06
C ASP A 910 -5.32 -17.96 57.78
N SER A 911 -5.96 -19.13 57.74
CA SER A 911 -5.97 -19.94 56.51
C SER A 911 -7.08 -20.98 56.50
N PHE A 912 -7.52 -21.36 55.31
CA PHE A 912 -8.39 -22.51 55.11
C PHE A 912 -7.98 -23.30 53.88
N THR A 913 -8.35 -24.57 53.83
CA THR A 913 -8.06 -25.44 52.69
C THR A 913 -9.30 -25.71 51.85
N TYR A 914 -9.11 -25.93 50.56
CA TYR A 914 -10.17 -26.24 49.60
C TYR A 914 -9.68 -27.20 48.51
N LYS A 915 -10.61 -27.77 47.75
CA LYS A 915 -10.33 -28.54 46.53
C LYS A 915 -11.28 -28.10 45.40
N ALA A 916 -10.92 -28.41 44.18
CA ALA A 916 -11.79 -28.32 43.02
C ALA A 916 -12.57 -29.64 42.87
N PHE A 917 -13.82 -29.56 42.42
CA PHE A 917 -14.66 -30.71 42.13
C PHE A 917 -15.48 -30.48 40.86
N ASP A 918 -15.49 -31.46 39.96
CA ASP A 918 -16.29 -31.44 38.71
C ASP A 918 -17.04 -32.77 38.44
N GLY A 919 -17.03 -33.67 39.44
CA GLY A 919 -17.29 -35.10 39.28
C GLY A 919 -16.08 -35.93 39.76
N LEU A 920 -14.86 -35.39 39.63
CA LEU A 920 -13.64 -35.88 40.27
C LEU A 920 -13.12 -34.86 41.29
N ASP A 921 -12.33 -35.32 42.25
CA ASP A 921 -11.70 -34.49 43.28
C ASP A 921 -10.27 -34.07 42.88
N SER A 922 -9.91 -32.81 43.11
CA SER A 922 -8.51 -32.36 43.07
C SER A 922 -7.76 -32.70 44.36
N PRO A 923 -6.41 -32.67 44.34
CA PRO A 923 -5.60 -32.44 45.53
C PRO A 923 -6.05 -31.17 46.28
N THR A 924 -5.81 -31.13 47.59
CA THR A 924 -6.20 -30.01 48.45
C THR A 924 -5.20 -28.85 48.33
N ALA A 925 -5.71 -27.65 48.09
CA ALA A 925 -4.98 -26.38 48.11
C ALA A 925 -5.27 -25.57 49.38
N THR A 926 -4.47 -24.55 49.64
CA THR A 926 -4.59 -23.63 50.79
C THR A 926 -4.85 -22.21 50.31
N CYS A 927 -5.87 -21.57 50.89
CA CYS A 927 -6.02 -20.12 50.90
C CYS A 927 -5.35 -19.59 52.18
N SER A 928 -4.26 -18.84 52.00
CA SER A 928 -3.57 -18.14 53.08
C SER A 928 -4.12 -16.71 53.18
N ILE A 929 -4.45 -16.26 54.38
CA ILE A 929 -5.08 -14.95 54.62
C ILE A 929 -4.19 -14.14 55.56
N SER A 930 -3.89 -12.90 55.22
CA SER A 930 -3.33 -11.91 56.15
C SER A 930 -4.42 -10.90 56.51
N VAL A 931 -4.80 -10.86 57.80
CA VAL A 931 -5.86 -9.98 58.30
C VAL A 931 -5.29 -8.68 58.86
N GLY A 932 -5.86 -7.55 58.42
CA GLY A 932 -5.51 -6.17 58.76
C GLY A 932 -5.06 -5.37 57.53
N LEU A 933 -5.27 -4.05 57.55
CA LEU A 933 -4.84 -3.17 56.47
C LEU A 933 -3.31 -3.01 56.39
N VAL A 934 -2.76 -3.16 55.18
CA VAL A 934 -1.33 -2.88 54.90
C VAL A 934 -1.16 -1.38 54.67
N SER A 935 -0.57 -0.70 55.65
CA SER A 935 -0.28 0.74 55.64
C SER A 935 1.20 1.00 55.35
N VAL A 936 1.56 2.25 55.01
CA VAL A 936 2.95 2.69 54.91
C VAL A 936 3.43 3.09 56.31
N ILE A 937 4.35 2.32 56.88
CA ILE A 937 4.87 2.50 58.24
C ILE A 937 6.06 3.47 58.27
N TYR A 938 6.88 3.43 57.22
CA TYR A 938 7.93 4.43 56.96
C TYR A 938 7.95 4.76 55.47
N ASN A 939 8.13 6.04 55.13
CA ASN A 939 8.22 6.54 53.76
C ASN A 939 9.47 7.41 53.60
N PHE A 940 10.34 7.05 52.67
CA PHE A 940 11.59 7.75 52.36
C PHE A 940 11.66 8.06 50.85
N PRO A 941 10.98 9.13 50.37
CA PRO A 941 10.97 9.54 48.96
C PRO A 941 12.27 10.25 48.51
N LEU A 942 13.35 10.12 49.30
CA LEU A 942 14.70 10.68 49.13
C LEU A 942 14.84 12.13 48.63
N ASP A 943 13.79 12.96 48.68
CA ASP A 943 13.87 14.42 48.46
C ASP A 943 14.86 15.10 49.42
N THR A 944 15.08 14.54 50.61
CA THR A 944 16.00 15.02 51.65
C THR A 944 16.77 13.84 52.26
N ASP A 945 18.05 14.05 52.59
CA ASP A 945 18.93 13.04 53.19
C ASP A 945 18.35 12.54 54.53
N PRO A 946 17.99 11.25 54.65
CA PRO A 946 17.44 10.67 55.87
C PRO A 946 18.51 10.32 56.93
N GLY A 947 19.77 10.69 56.71
CA GLY A 947 20.87 10.53 57.67
C GLY A 947 21.36 9.09 57.81
N TRP A 948 21.36 8.32 56.71
CA TRP A 948 21.75 6.90 56.73
C TRP A 948 23.27 6.71 56.74
N THR A 949 23.71 5.54 57.23
CA THR A 949 25.14 5.19 57.29
C THR A 949 25.60 4.68 55.93
N ALA A 950 26.33 5.49 55.18
CA ALA A 950 26.98 5.11 53.93
C ALA A 950 28.44 4.66 54.17
N ASP A 951 28.81 3.50 53.64
CA ASP A 951 30.21 3.14 53.36
C ASP A 951 30.81 4.07 52.28
N PRO A 952 32.15 4.06 52.06
CA PRO A 952 32.77 4.75 50.94
C PRO A 952 32.11 4.46 49.59
N ASP A 953 32.14 5.46 48.71
CA ASP A 953 31.53 5.54 47.39
C ASP A 953 29.99 5.58 47.35
N TRP A 954 29.26 5.10 48.36
CA TRP A 954 27.82 5.39 48.49
C TRP A 954 27.58 6.89 48.78
N GLY A 955 26.58 7.49 48.15
CA GLY A 955 26.25 8.91 48.32
C GLY A 955 24.78 9.25 48.12
N PHE A 956 24.35 10.35 48.76
CA PHE A 956 23.04 10.97 48.58
C PHE A 956 23.15 12.20 47.66
N GLY A 957 22.26 12.33 46.67
CA GLY A 957 22.19 13.52 45.81
C GLY A 957 21.78 13.21 44.37
N VAL A 958 22.02 14.15 43.46
CA VAL A 958 21.74 14.01 42.03
C VAL A 958 22.91 13.34 41.32
N ASN A 959 22.64 12.35 40.48
CA ASN A 959 23.65 11.72 39.63
C ASN A 959 24.19 12.69 38.57
N THR A 960 25.50 12.92 38.56
CA THR A 960 26.14 13.84 37.62
C THR A 960 26.49 13.19 36.28
N ASN A 961 26.50 11.85 36.21
CA ASN A 961 26.87 11.08 35.02
C ASN A 961 28.28 11.45 34.47
N ALA A 962 29.19 11.89 35.34
CA ALA A 962 30.50 12.42 34.94
C ALA A 962 31.46 11.38 34.32
N THR A 963 31.20 10.08 34.52
CA THR A 963 32.01 8.97 33.99
C THR A 963 31.11 7.91 33.36
N THR A 964 31.47 7.41 32.17
CA THR A 964 30.72 6.34 31.47
C THR A 964 31.21 4.95 31.86
N CYS A 965 30.30 4.01 32.10
CA CYS A 965 30.60 2.65 32.59
C CYS A 965 30.46 1.58 31.52
N GLY A 966 31.44 0.67 31.44
CA GLY A 966 31.42 -0.52 30.59
C GLY A 966 30.85 -0.30 29.18
N SER A 967 29.81 -1.07 28.86
CA SER A 967 28.99 -0.96 27.65
C SER A 967 27.57 -0.42 27.93
N GLY A 968 27.24 -0.14 29.20
CA GLY A 968 25.91 0.30 29.67
C GLY A 968 25.82 1.81 29.86
N ARG A 969 24.76 2.44 29.34
CA ARG A 969 24.61 3.90 29.42
C ARG A 969 23.84 4.36 30.67
N LEU A 970 24.55 5.20 31.43
CA LEU A 970 24.09 6.26 32.33
C LEU A 970 23.24 5.86 33.55
N ASP A 971 23.53 6.54 34.66
CA ASP A 971 22.69 6.66 35.83
C ASP A 971 21.39 7.42 35.52
N PRO A 972 20.30 7.17 36.27
CA PRO A 972 19.08 7.96 36.15
C PRO A 972 19.38 9.43 36.47
N THR A 973 18.95 10.35 35.60
CA THR A 973 19.29 11.79 35.70
C THR A 973 18.53 12.53 36.81
N THR A 974 17.57 11.87 37.43
CA THR A 974 16.80 12.28 38.61
C THR A 974 16.43 11.03 39.42
N GLY A 975 15.94 11.21 40.64
CA GLY A 975 15.09 10.21 41.30
C GLY A 975 13.86 9.82 40.46
N PHE A 976 13.15 8.80 40.90
CA PHE A 976 11.83 8.43 40.39
C PHE A 976 10.76 9.43 40.86
N THR A 977 10.85 9.87 42.12
CA THR A 977 10.29 11.15 42.57
C THR A 977 11.42 12.14 42.87
N GLY A 978 11.09 13.41 43.09
CA GLY A 978 12.08 14.43 43.43
C GLY A 978 13.20 14.63 42.38
N THR A 979 14.44 14.72 42.88
CA THR A 979 15.65 14.87 42.05
C THR A 979 16.85 14.07 42.54
N ASN A 980 16.92 13.74 43.83
CA ASN A 980 18.03 13.01 44.44
C ASN A 980 17.79 11.49 44.42
N VAL A 981 18.84 10.73 44.66
CA VAL A 981 18.84 9.29 44.92
C VAL A 981 19.79 8.97 46.07
N TYR A 982 19.72 7.74 46.59
CA TYR A 982 20.91 7.10 47.15
C TYR A 982 21.55 6.23 46.06
N GLY A 983 22.76 6.62 45.63
CA GLY A 983 23.49 5.95 44.55
C GLY A 983 24.84 5.41 45.00
N TYR A 984 25.30 4.34 44.35
CA TYR A 984 26.68 3.87 44.45
C TYR A 984 27.55 4.64 43.46
N ASN A 985 28.30 5.63 43.95
CA ASN A 985 29.08 6.59 43.18
C ASN A 985 28.25 7.43 42.19
N LEU A 986 27.60 8.49 42.69
CA LEU A 986 26.83 9.48 41.92
C LEU A 986 27.58 10.15 40.72
N ASN A 987 28.87 9.89 40.55
CA ASN A 987 29.73 10.45 39.51
C ASN A 987 30.32 9.38 38.55
N GLY A 988 29.94 8.11 38.68
CA GLY A 988 30.45 7.03 37.83
C GLY A 988 30.33 5.63 38.44
N CYS A 989 31.23 4.75 38.03
CA CYS A 989 31.07 3.32 38.23
C CYS A 989 31.54 2.85 39.62
N TYR A 990 31.14 1.64 40.03
CA TYR A 990 31.85 0.92 41.08
C TYR A 990 33.25 0.47 40.60
N PRO A 991 34.22 0.27 41.50
CA PRO A 991 35.55 -0.19 41.12
C PRO A 991 35.64 -1.72 40.95
N ASN A 992 36.56 -2.15 40.09
CA ASN A 992 36.99 -3.55 40.00
C ASN A 992 37.65 -3.97 41.33
N SER A 993 37.55 -5.27 41.66
CA SER A 993 38.20 -5.90 42.81
C SER A 993 37.80 -5.29 44.16
N LEU A 994 36.56 -4.80 44.25
CA LEU A 994 35.95 -4.25 45.46
C LEU A 994 35.90 -5.35 46.52
N THR A 995 36.63 -5.16 47.61
CA THR A 995 36.56 -6.06 48.76
C THR A 995 36.90 -5.31 50.06
N PRO A 996 36.13 -5.49 51.16
CA PRO A 996 34.87 -6.25 51.24
C PRO A 996 33.71 -5.52 50.55
N THR A 997 32.52 -6.14 50.56
CA THR A 997 31.23 -5.52 50.21
C THR A 997 31.03 -4.18 50.92
N ARG A 998 30.52 -3.18 50.20
CA ARG A 998 30.20 -1.84 50.68
C ARG A 998 28.70 -1.64 50.86
N TRP A 999 28.30 -1.05 51.98
CA TRP A 999 26.90 -1.00 52.42
C TRP A 999 26.38 0.42 52.64
N LEU A 1000 25.21 0.71 52.06
CA LEU A 1000 24.31 1.74 52.58
C LEU A 1000 23.40 1.10 53.61
N THR A 1001 23.35 1.64 54.83
CA THR A 1001 22.58 1.07 55.95
C THR A 1001 21.67 2.11 56.60
N THR A 1002 20.38 1.80 56.76
CA THR A 1002 19.41 2.71 57.36
C THR A 1002 19.73 3.08 58.80
N THR A 1003 19.13 4.18 59.26
CA THR A 1003 18.87 4.38 60.70
C THR A 1003 18.00 3.24 61.26
N THR A 1004 17.97 3.10 62.59
CA THR A 1004 17.19 2.04 63.24
C THR A 1004 15.69 2.34 63.14
N LEU A 1005 14.94 1.41 62.55
CA LEU A 1005 13.49 1.45 62.40
C LEU A 1005 12.84 0.64 63.52
N ASP A 1006 11.79 1.19 64.13
CA ASP A 1006 10.96 0.52 65.13
C ASP A 1006 9.71 -0.05 64.47
N LEU A 1007 9.58 -1.37 64.46
CA LEU A 1007 8.49 -2.14 63.88
C LEU A 1007 7.82 -3.03 64.93
N ARG A 1008 7.89 -2.65 66.22
CA ARG A 1008 7.06 -3.24 67.27
C ARG A 1008 5.59 -3.13 66.91
N ASN A 1009 4.85 -4.21 67.16
CA ASN A 1009 3.45 -4.37 66.79
C ASN A 1009 3.15 -4.21 65.28
N VAL A 1010 4.14 -4.32 64.38
CA VAL A 1010 3.90 -4.41 62.94
C VAL A 1010 4.15 -5.83 62.46
N ILE A 1011 3.26 -6.38 61.63
CA ILE A 1011 3.36 -7.72 61.04
C ILE A 1011 3.10 -7.67 59.54
N ASN A 1012 3.35 -8.75 58.80
CA ASN A 1012 3.22 -8.79 57.33
C ASN A 1012 4.00 -7.63 56.66
N VAL A 1013 5.27 -7.51 57.03
CA VAL A 1013 6.12 -6.35 56.71
C VAL A 1013 6.77 -6.55 55.34
N SER A 1014 6.55 -5.62 54.41
CA SER A 1014 7.27 -5.57 53.13
C SER A 1014 8.22 -4.38 53.05
N LEU A 1015 9.32 -4.58 52.32
CA LEU A 1015 10.19 -3.53 51.79
C LEU A 1015 9.79 -3.28 50.34
N GLU A 1016 9.43 -2.04 50.02
CA GLU A 1016 9.18 -1.56 48.66
C GLU A 1016 10.14 -0.42 48.32
N PHE A 1017 10.65 -0.37 47.10
CA PHE A 1017 11.47 0.76 46.61
C PHE A 1017 11.60 0.77 45.09
N ARG A 1018 12.00 1.91 44.54
CA ARG A 1018 12.41 2.04 43.14
C ARG A 1018 13.89 1.69 43.00
N ARG A 1019 14.18 0.74 42.11
CA ARG A 1019 15.55 0.33 41.76
C ARG A 1019 15.89 0.81 40.35
N TRP A 1020 17.14 1.24 40.20
CA TRP A 1020 17.84 1.25 38.93
C TRP A 1020 19.25 0.70 39.18
N LEU A 1021 19.52 -0.52 38.73
CA LEU A 1021 20.74 -1.26 39.01
C LEU A 1021 21.52 -1.56 37.72
N GLY A 1022 22.78 -1.13 37.71
CA GLY A 1022 23.81 -1.60 36.78
C GLY A 1022 24.80 -2.50 37.51
N ILE A 1023 24.88 -3.79 37.16
CA ILE A 1023 25.86 -4.72 37.71
C ILE A 1023 26.16 -5.83 36.71
N GLU A 1024 27.41 -6.31 36.65
CA GLU A 1024 27.74 -7.49 35.86
C GLU A 1024 27.05 -8.76 36.41
N SER A 1025 26.95 -9.77 35.55
CA SER A 1025 26.49 -11.12 35.85
C SER A 1025 26.89 -11.60 37.24
N ALA A 1026 25.92 -12.22 37.94
CA ALA A 1026 26.05 -12.79 39.27
C ALA A 1026 27.15 -13.85 39.42
N THR A 1027 27.81 -14.29 38.34
CA THR A 1027 29.06 -15.04 38.39
C THR A 1027 30.18 -14.21 39.03
N PHE A 1028 30.35 -12.98 38.57
CA PHE A 1028 31.49 -12.10 38.83
C PHE A 1028 31.19 -11.14 39.98
N ASP A 1029 30.22 -10.25 39.78
CA ASP A 1029 29.88 -9.19 40.72
C ASP A 1029 28.66 -9.54 41.59
N LYS A 1030 28.60 -8.98 42.80
CA LYS A 1030 27.54 -9.26 43.77
C LYS A 1030 26.82 -7.99 44.22
N ALA A 1031 25.49 -8.05 44.27
CA ALA A 1031 24.64 -7.07 44.94
C ALA A 1031 23.69 -7.79 45.92
N TYR A 1032 23.40 -7.14 47.03
CA TYR A 1032 22.69 -7.73 48.18
C TYR A 1032 21.64 -6.78 48.78
N ILE A 1033 20.60 -7.34 49.37
CA ILE A 1033 19.71 -6.67 50.35
C ILE A 1033 19.67 -7.54 51.61
N ASP A 1034 20.07 -6.97 52.74
CA ASP A 1034 20.02 -7.63 54.05
C ASP A 1034 19.15 -6.86 55.05
N ILE A 1035 18.52 -7.59 55.96
CA ILE A 1035 17.74 -7.07 57.08
C ILE A 1035 18.36 -7.54 58.40
N SER A 1036 18.40 -6.67 59.42
CA SER A 1036 18.80 -7.01 60.79
C SER A 1036 17.69 -6.65 61.77
N ASN A 1037 17.37 -7.52 62.72
CA ASN A 1037 16.55 -7.22 63.90
C ASN A 1037 17.39 -6.96 65.17
N THR A 1038 18.71 -7.10 65.09
CA THR A 1038 19.66 -6.99 66.21
C THR A 1038 20.48 -5.70 66.13
N ASN A 1039 19.83 -4.61 65.68
CA ASN A 1039 20.42 -3.28 65.48
C ASN A 1039 21.65 -3.25 64.54
N GLY A 1040 21.82 -4.28 63.69
CA GLY A 1040 22.93 -4.44 62.75
C GLY A 1040 24.07 -5.36 63.22
N SER A 1041 23.90 -6.13 64.31
CA SER A 1041 24.93 -7.08 64.79
C SER A 1041 24.84 -8.48 64.17
N SER A 1042 23.68 -8.86 63.64
CA SER A 1042 23.46 -10.05 62.79
C SER A 1042 22.53 -9.69 61.64
N TRP A 1043 22.71 -10.30 60.47
CA TRP A 1043 22.02 -9.95 59.24
C TRP A 1043 21.45 -11.19 58.54
N THR A 1044 20.24 -11.05 58.00
CA THR A 1044 19.54 -12.04 57.18
C THR A 1044 19.48 -11.50 55.76
N ASN A 1045 20.01 -12.26 54.79
CA ASN A 1045 19.88 -11.90 53.37
C ASN A 1045 18.44 -12.13 52.89
N VAL A 1046 17.87 -11.13 52.22
CA VAL A 1046 16.54 -11.18 51.61
C VAL A 1046 16.64 -11.24 50.10
N TRP A 1047 17.68 -10.62 49.52
CA TRP A 1047 17.97 -10.72 48.09
C TRP A 1047 19.46 -10.76 47.81
N THR A 1048 19.84 -11.56 46.84
CA THR A 1048 21.15 -11.58 46.20
C THR A 1048 20.92 -11.49 44.69
N HIS A 1049 21.73 -10.74 43.96
CA HIS A 1049 21.68 -10.78 42.49
C HIS A 1049 21.99 -12.20 41.98
N THR A 1050 21.04 -12.79 41.26
CA THR A 1050 21.18 -14.11 40.61
C THR A 1050 20.72 -14.04 39.16
N GLY A 1051 21.64 -13.94 38.22
CA GLY A 1051 21.33 -13.87 36.79
C GLY A 1051 22.50 -13.37 35.96
N ALA A 1052 22.24 -13.07 34.69
CA ALA A 1052 23.14 -12.32 33.83
C ALA A 1052 23.15 -10.83 34.21
N THR A 1053 24.10 -10.08 33.64
CA THR A 1053 24.29 -8.63 33.80
C THR A 1053 22.97 -7.86 33.77
N LEU A 1054 22.73 -7.08 34.82
CA LEU A 1054 21.65 -6.09 34.84
C LEU A 1054 22.23 -4.75 34.39
N ASN A 1055 21.59 -4.13 33.41
CA ASN A 1055 21.79 -2.73 33.07
C ASN A 1055 20.40 -2.12 32.85
N GLU A 1056 19.71 -1.79 33.95
CA GLU A 1056 18.37 -1.20 33.89
C GLU A 1056 18.43 0.15 33.13
N GLN A 1057 17.37 0.45 32.38
CA GLN A 1057 17.22 1.67 31.57
C GLN A 1057 15.92 2.44 31.92
N SER A 1058 15.25 2.01 32.99
CA SER A 1058 14.07 2.60 33.59
C SER A 1058 13.98 2.15 35.05
N TRP A 1059 13.34 2.97 35.89
CA TRP A 1059 13.10 2.64 37.29
C TRP A 1059 12.10 1.48 37.44
N SER A 1060 12.49 0.41 38.13
CA SER A 1060 11.63 -0.72 38.44
C SER A 1060 11.15 -0.68 39.89
N LEU A 1061 9.87 -0.99 40.17
CA LEU A 1061 9.40 -1.21 41.54
C LEU A 1061 9.84 -2.60 42.01
N GLN A 1062 10.51 -2.66 43.15
CA GLN A 1062 10.87 -3.91 43.82
C GLN A 1062 10.05 -4.04 45.10
N THR A 1063 9.55 -5.24 45.38
CA THR A 1063 8.78 -5.57 46.59
C THR A 1063 9.33 -6.86 47.17
N TYR A 1064 9.67 -6.85 48.46
CA TYR A 1064 10.20 -8.01 49.18
C TYR A 1064 9.44 -8.19 50.50
N ASP A 1065 8.98 -9.42 50.78
CA ASP A 1065 8.54 -9.78 52.12
C ASP A 1065 9.77 -9.84 53.05
N ILE A 1066 9.74 -9.04 54.11
CA ILE A 1066 10.76 -9.01 55.16
C ILE A 1066 10.19 -9.45 56.51
N SER A 1067 8.97 -9.98 56.55
CA SER A 1067 8.23 -10.33 57.76
C SER A 1067 9.00 -11.21 58.72
N ALA A 1068 9.73 -12.21 58.22
CA ALA A 1068 10.52 -13.14 59.03
C ALA A 1068 11.70 -12.46 59.77
N ALA A 1069 12.17 -11.31 59.29
CA ALA A 1069 13.24 -10.53 59.90
C ALA A 1069 12.76 -9.24 60.58
N ALA A 1070 11.59 -8.70 60.22
CA ALA A 1070 11.14 -7.37 60.65
C ALA A 1070 9.86 -7.37 61.51
N SER A 1071 9.02 -8.42 61.48
CA SER A 1071 7.73 -8.40 62.21
C SER A 1071 7.93 -8.33 63.72
N ASN A 1072 7.26 -7.35 64.35
CA ASN A 1072 7.29 -7.09 65.79
C ASN A 1072 8.70 -6.86 66.37
N GLN A 1073 9.61 -6.29 65.57
CA GLN A 1073 11.01 -6.06 65.97
C GLN A 1073 11.28 -4.57 66.25
N GLN A 1074 11.93 -4.25 67.37
CA GLN A 1074 12.22 -2.87 67.77
C GLN A 1074 13.46 -2.26 67.10
N PHE A 1075 14.41 -3.09 66.67
CA PHE A 1075 15.74 -2.64 66.25
C PHE A 1075 16.06 -3.04 64.82
N VAL A 1076 15.13 -2.75 63.91
CA VAL A 1076 15.25 -3.14 62.50
C VAL A 1076 16.23 -2.21 61.78
N LYS A 1077 17.08 -2.78 60.93
CA LYS A 1077 17.87 -2.04 59.93
C LYS A 1077 17.83 -2.77 58.61
N ILE A 1078 17.90 -1.99 57.54
CA ILE A 1078 17.97 -2.47 56.16
C ILE A 1078 19.30 -2.00 55.59
N ARG A 1079 19.92 -2.82 54.73
CA ARG A 1079 21.10 -2.40 53.99
C ARG A 1079 21.12 -2.95 52.57
N TRP A 1080 21.65 -2.14 51.66
CA TRP A 1080 21.95 -2.51 50.28
C TRP A 1080 23.46 -2.64 50.14
N GLY A 1081 23.91 -3.76 49.58
CA GLY A 1081 25.32 -4.10 49.45
C GLY A 1081 25.78 -4.17 48.00
N LEU A 1082 27.00 -3.73 47.74
CA LEU A 1082 27.69 -3.91 46.46
C LEU A 1082 29.10 -4.47 46.67
N GLY A 1083 29.46 -5.45 45.85
CA GLY A 1083 30.69 -6.23 45.94
C GLY A 1083 30.54 -7.50 46.79
N PRO A 1084 31.47 -8.48 46.69
CA PRO A 1084 32.73 -8.38 45.95
C PRO A 1084 32.56 -8.22 44.45
N THR A 1085 33.52 -7.55 43.80
CA THR A 1085 33.57 -7.41 42.34
C THR A 1085 34.83 -8.04 41.76
N ASP A 1086 34.75 -8.37 40.48
CA ASP A 1086 35.78 -9.04 39.68
C ASP A 1086 36.90 -8.07 39.21
N SER A 1087 37.90 -8.57 38.47
CA SER A 1087 39.01 -7.77 37.91
C SER A 1087 38.68 -6.99 36.62
N SER A 1088 37.49 -7.13 36.05
CA SER A 1088 37.09 -6.65 34.72
C SER A 1088 35.67 -6.09 34.68
N VAL A 1089 35.46 -5.11 33.79
CA VAL A 1089 34.18 -4.39 33.56
C VAL A 1089 33.68 -3.63 34.80
N THR A 1090 32.92 -2.56 34.58
CA THR A 1090 32.23 -1.81 35.63
C THR A 1090 30.89 -1.31 35.12
N TYR A 1091 29.94 -1.20 36.04
CA TYR A 1091 28.63 -0.60 35.81
C TYR A 1091 28.36 0.46 36.89
N GLN A 1092 27.25 1.16 36.75
CA GLN A 1092 26.84 2.28 37.61
C GLN A 1092 26.35 1.87 39.02
N GLY A 1093 26.29 0.57 39.32
CA GLY A 1093 25.90 0.09 40.64
C GLY A 1093 24.43 0.33 40.98
N TRP A 1094 24.14 0.46 42.27
CA TRP A 1094 22.79 0.74 42.77
C TRP A 1094 22.41 2.21 42.61
N ASN A 1095 21.19 2.45 42.17
CA ASN A 1095 20.43 3.66 42.48
C ASN A 1095 19.11 3.25 43.14
N LEU A 1096 18.76 3.98 44.20
CA LEU A 1096 17.60 3.72 45.06
C LEU A 1096 16.78 4.99 45.23
N ASP A 1097 15.45 4.85 45.24
CA ASP A 1097 14.50 5.92 45.54
C ASP A 1097 13.15 5.37 46.04
N ASP A 1098 12.25 6.23 46.52
CA ASP A 1098 10.84 5.91 46.84
C ASP A 1098 10.72 4.76 47.88
N ILE A 1099 11.64 4.72 48.86
CA ILE A 1099 11.81 3.58 49.75
C ILE A 1099 10.72 3.57 50.84
N GLN A 1100 9.86 2.56 50.83
CA GLN A 1100 8.74 2.40 51.73
C GLN A 1100 8.83 1.08 52.51
N ILE A 1101 8.57 1.16 53.81
CA ILE A 1101 8.31 -0.01 54.64
C ILE A 1101 6.81 -0.06 54.88
N ARG A 1102 6.16 -1.09 54.36
CA ARG A 1102 4.74 -1.33 54.57
C ARG A 1102 4.53 -2.45 55.57
N GLY A 1103 3.35 -2.48 56.18
CA GLY A 1103 2.93 -3.59 57.02
C GLY A 1103 1.57 -3.37 57.65
N ILE A 1104 1.11 -4.40 58.35
CA ILE A 1104 -0.12 -4.37 59.14
C ILE A 1104 0.25 -3.95 60.57
N ARG A 1105 -0.29 -2.83 61.00
CA ARG A 1105 -0.31 -2.38 62.40
C ARG A 1105 -1.71 -2.67 62.96
N PRO A 1106 -1.88 -3.08 64.24
CA PRO A 1106 -3.17 -3.03 64.91
C PRO A 1106 -3.80 -1.64 64.77
N PRO A 1107 -5.11 -1.53 64.51
CA PRO A 1107 -5.77 -0.23 64.45
C PRO A 1107 -5.63 0.46 65.80
N LEU A 1108 -5.38 1.77 65.76
CA LEU A 1108 -5.66 2.60 66.90
C LEU A 1108 -7.20 2.59 67.08
N LEU A 1109 -7.68 2.12 68.22
CA LEU A 1109 -9.10 2.28 68.54
C LEU A 1109 -9.36 3.78 68.65
N GLY A 1110 -10.26 4.29 67.81
CA GLY A 1110 -10.49 5.72 67.60
C GLY A 1110 -9.63 6.41 66.52
N ASP A 1111 -8.98 5.65 65.65
CA ASP A 1111 -8.42 6.08 64.36
C ASP A 1111 -9.36 5.59 63.23
N LEU A 1112 -10.18 6.50 62.70
CA LEU A 1112 -11.23 6.23 61.73
C LEU A 1112 -10.85 6.64 60.31
N ASP A 1113 -10.00 7.66 60.11
CA ASP A 1113 -9.52 8.01 58.76
C ASP A 1113 -8.28 7.17 58.32
N ASN A 1114 -7.67 6.43 59.25
CA ASN A 1114 -6.54 5.53 59.03
C ASN A 1114 -5.25 6.26 58.59
N ASP A 1115 -5.04 7.51 59.05
CA ASP A 1115 -3.73 8.18 58.93
C ASP A 1115 -2.69 7.63 59.95
N GLY A 1116 -3.16 7.09 61.07
CA GLY A 1116 -2.35 6.41 62.09
C GLY A 1116 -2.00 7.24 63.33
N ASP A 1117 -2.54 8.45 63.47
CA ASP A 1117 -2.65 9.22 64.71
C ASP A 1117 -4.09 9.13 65.29
N ARG A 1118 -4.50 10.04 66.18
CA ARG A 1118 -5.90 10.25 66.60
C ARG A 1118 -6.16 11.73 66.86
N ASP A 1119 -7.00 12.34 66.05
CA ASP A 1119 -6.98 13.77 65.73
C ASP A 1119 -8.41 14.39 65.74
N GLY A 1120 -8.55 15.65 65.31
CA GLY A 1120 -9.85 16.31 65.12
C GLY A 1120 -10.73 15.71 64.02
N ASN A 1121 -10.15 15.02 63.04
CA ASN A 1121 -10.87 14.33 61.96
C ASN A 1121 -11.63 13.12 62.50
N ASP A 1122 -10.98 12.28 63.30
CA ASP A 1122 -11.58 11.08 63.89
C ASP A 1122 -12.80 11.40 64.76
N LEU A 1123 -12.75 12.53 65.49
CA LEU A 1123 -13.88 12.99 66.29
C LEU A 1123 -15.11 13.35 65.44
N PHE A 1124 -14.91 13.80 64.20
CA PHE A 1124 -16.01 14.07 63.27
C PHE A 1124 -16.62 12.76 62.76
N ASP A 1125 -15.79 11.79 62.35
CA ASP A 1125 -16.28 10.50 61.84
C ASP A 1125 -16.84 9.59 62.93
N PHE A 1126 -16.30 9.64 64.15
CA PHE A 1126 -16.87 8.97 65.32
C PHE A 1126 -18.29 9.49 65.60
N LEU A 1127 -18.50 10.80 65.49
CA LEU A 1127 -19.83 11.39 65.60
C LEU A 1127 -20.75 10.95 64.44
N ASN A 1128 -20.23 10.82 63.22
CA ASN A 1128 -20.99 10.30 62.08
C ASN A 1128 -21.41 8.83 62.27
N VAL A 1129 -20.55 7.98 62.86
CA VAL A 1129 -20.92 6.60 63.26
C VAL A 1129 -22.00 6.61 64.33
N LEU A 1130 -21.83 7.38 65.41
CA LEU A 1130 -22.80 7.46 66.51
C LEU A 1130 -24.18 8.00 66.09
N LEU A 1131 -24.23 8.80 65.02
CA LEU A 1131 -25.47 9.29 64.41
C LEU A 1131 -26.08 8.33 63.38
N GLY A 1132 -25.41 7.22 63.05
CA GLY A 1132 -25.83 6.28 62.00
C GLY A 1132 -25.76 6.88 60.59
N ILE A 1133 -24.86 7.84 60.37
CA ILE A 1133 -24.63 8.52 59.09
C ILE A 1133 -23.48 7.85 58.32
N GLU A 1134 -22.44 7.41 59.02
CA GLU A 1134 -21.33 6.66 58.42
C GLU A 1134 -21.77 5.23 58.07
N THR A 1135 -21.27 4.73 56.93
CA THR A 1135 -21.62 3.44 56.33
C THR A 1135 -20.41 2.57 56.00
N ASP A 1136 -19.19 3.10 56.15
CA ASP A 1136 -17.96 2.31 56.04
C ASP A 1136 -17.83 1.31 57.22
N GLU A 1137 -17.78 0.01 56.91
CA GLU A 1137 -17.68 -1.07 57.88
C GLU A 1137 -16.40 -0.97 58.75
N LEU A 1138 -15.30 -0.40 58.24
CA LEU A 1138 -14.07 -0.16 59.01
C LEU A 1138 -14.28 0.90 60.07
N LYS A 1139 -14.80 2.06 59.67
CA LYS A 1139 -15.08 3.19 60.58
C LYS A 1139 -16.06 2.81 61.67
N VAL A 1140 -17.14 2.12 61.30
CA VAL A 1140 -18.14 1.62 62.25
C VAL A 1140 -17.51 0.60 63.21
N SER A 1141 -16.59 -0.26 62.77
CA SER A 1141 -15.89 -1.19 63.67
C SER A 1141 -14.85 -0.53 64.57
N ARG A 1142 -14.20 0.57 64.14
CA ARG A 1142 -13.15 1.24 64.93
C ARG A 1142 -13.67 2.28 65.92
N ALA A 1143 -14.93 2.67 65.76
CA ALA A 1143 -15.68 3.48 66.72
C ALA A 1143 -16.12 2.71 67.99
N ASP A 1144 -16.14 1.37 67.98
CA ASP A 1144 -16.34 0.53 69.18
C ASP A 1144 -15.05 0.49 70.01
N VAL A 1145 -14.65 1.66 70.50
CA VAL A 1145 -13.46 1.86 71.33
C VAL A 1145 -13.60 1.21 72.72
N ASN A 1146 -14.81 0.85 73.13
CA ASN A 1146 -15.09 0.08 74.35
C ASN A 1146 -15.02 -1.46 74.16
N ILE A 1147 -14.96 -1.94 72.91
CA ILE A 1147 -14.76 -3.33 72.50
C ILE A 1147 -15.89 -4.29 72.98
N ASP A 1148 -17.15 -3.85 72.88
CA ASP A 1148 -18.33 -4.66 73.27
C ASP A 1148 -19.12 -5.22 72.06
N GLY A 1149 -18.65 -4.94 70.86
CA GLY A 1149 -19.23 -5.36 69.58
C GLY A 1149 -20.17 -4.33 68.96
N LYS A 1150 -20.22 -3.10 69.47
CA LYS A 1150 -21.09 -2.01 68.98
C LYS A 1150 -20.50 -0.64 69.28
N ALA A 1151 -20.33 0.17 68.23
CA ALA A 1151 -20.17 1.60 68.37
C ALA A 1151 -21.51 2.24 68.77
N ASP A 1152 -21.68 2.62 70.04
CA ASP A 1152 -22.84 3.37 70.52
C ASP A 1152 -22.49 4.40 71.61
N GLY A 1153 -23.50 5.04 72.21
CA GLY A 1153 -23.29 6.11 73.19
C GLY A 1153 -22.45 5.74 74.43
N ARG A 1154 -22.14 4.44 74.63
CA ARG A 1154 -21.23 3.95 75.67
C ARG A 1154 -19.75 4.18 75.32
N ASP A 1155 -19.41 4.19 74.03
CA ASP A 1155 -18.05 4.46 73.54
C ASP A 1155 -17.58 5.87 73.84
N ILE A 1156 -18.50 6.85 73.92
CA ILE A 1156 -18.17 8.27 74.18
C ILE A 1156 -17.33 8.43 75.45
N GLN A 1157 -17.61 7.65 76.51
CA GLN A 1157 -16.86 7.74 77.75
C GLN A 1157 -15.45 7.12 77.63
N THR A 1158 -15.29 6.09 76.82
CA THR A 1158 -13.98 5.48 76.54
C THR A 1158 -13.16 6.37 75.60
N TRP A 1159 -13.79 6.90 74.55
CA TRP A 1159 -13.21 7.85 73.59
C TRP A 1159 -12.53 9.04 74.28
N VAL A 1160 -13.27 9.72 75.16
CA VAL A 1160 -12.77 10.89 75.91
C VAL A 1160 -11.72 10.53 76.98
N ALA A 1161 -11.51 9.23 77.23
CA ALA A 1161 -10.47 8.71 78.12
C ALA A 1161 -9.25 8.12 77.37
N LEU A 1162 -9.27 8.08 76.03
CA LEU A 1162 -8.10 7.72 75.23
C LEU A 1162 -7.10 8.90 75.19
N PRO A 1163 -5.79 8.64 75.30
CA PRO A 1163 -4.74 9.66 75.30
C PRO A 1163 -4.31 10.10 73.89
#